data_AF-A0A2V5W9B9-F1
#
_entry.id   AF-A0A2V5W9B9-F1
#
_cell.length_a   1.000
_cell.length_b   1.000
_cell.length_c   1.000
_cell.angle_alpha   90.00
_cell.angle_beta   90.00
_cell.angle_gamma   90.00
#
_symmetry.space_group_name_H-M   'P 1'
#
loop_
_entity.id
_entity.type
_entity.pdbx_description
1 polymer ?
#
loop_
_entity_poly.entity_id
_entity_poly.type
_entity_poly.pdbx_seq_one_letter_code
_entity_poly.pdbx_strand_id
1 'polypeptide(L)'
;PGANALELSASVRRTMEELKKNFPDGVDYSVVYDPTVFVRHSIEAVVHTLVEATLLVVIVVLIFLQTWRASIIPLAAVPVSLIGTFAVMLAFGFSINNLSLFGLVLAIGIVVDDAIVVVENVERNIALGLSPVDAAKRAMSEVTSPIIATALVLCAVFVPTAFISGLTGQFYKQFAITIAISTVISAFNSLTLSPALCAVLLKEHSAPKDWFARVMEKSLGWFFHPFNRVFAWAGNKYSTGVGSVLRKSAVALIVYGGLVLLTGWSFNKVPTGFVPTQDKQYLVAFAQLPDGASLDRTEAVIRRMSDIGLKLPGVQSAVAFPGLSISGFSVAPNAGIVFFCLDPFEDRKTPKLSGPAIAGELNQQFASIQDAFVLTVPPPPVMGLGTIGGFKLFVEDRADLGYDALYQNIQSIIGKSYQTPGLAGTFSTFTVNVPQLDADIDRVKAKQQGVPLQNLFETMQIYLGSLYVNDFNRFGRTYQVIAQADAQFRDRAEDITRLKTRNAKGQMVPLGTLVKVTEAHGPDRAMRYNGYPAAEINGGPAPGFSSGQAEALIAKLANENLPKGAAFEWTELTYQRILAGNTAVYVYPLCILLVFLVLAAQYESFRLPLAIILIVPMCLLFAITGVWLKGSDNNIFTQIGLIVLVGLACKNAILIVEFAKHKQDEGKSPVEAAIEASRLRLRPILMTSIAFIAGVFPLVKSHGAGAEMRQAMGVAVFAGMIGVTLFGLFLTPVFYVTLMKLGWKKKPAPGPALKGTALGSAGATAGVAAAALLITVASAKAGLLTVGPDYRQPTNSVPANYKAVELGAWKEGRPLDNVPKGNWWEIFGDAGLNEQEAQAVRANQELKAAVARVDQARATARVARSEMLPSLNLDPGFNRQRYSPNQVPGFGGLTANTFRAPLDLSYEVDLWGRVRRSFQSARADAQASLAAFYNVLLTLQADVAQNYFALRALDAEIATVTGTLDLRKEQVRLVRSRFEGGIGSELDVARAETELATTEAEAASLAQRRNELENAIAILAGANPAVFKLAALDDANTKWNPQPPVVPAGLPADLLERRPDVAEAERQLASANARIGVAKAAFFPVLTLTGSGGFVSGDIDTLFKWDSRTWSIGPSLSLPIFAGGRNRANYKRSQAAFEEAAARYRQQVLVAFGEVENSLSGIRHLIDQAAAQQRAVANARRAAELATDRYRSGIVSYLEVVDASRDALQAERANAQLAGQRLITAVQLIKALGGGWENDARQASLPGAKSKW
;
A
#
# COMPACT_ATOMS: atom_id res chain seq x y z
N PRO A 1 1.41 1.03 -11.37
CA PRO A 1 1.78 1.77 -10.14
C PRO A 1 3.12 2.49 -10.34
N GLY A 2 3.26 3.76 -9.95
CA GLY A 2 4.51 4.54 -10.10
C GLY A 2 4.77 5.16 -11.49
N ALA A 3 3.87 4.99 -12.45
CA ALA A 3 3.98 5.62 -13.77
C ALA A 3 3.70 7.14 -13.71
N ASN A 4 4.35 7.90 -14.59
CA ASN A 4 4.08 9.33 -14.75
C ASN A 4 2.77 9.54 -15.51
N ALA A 5 1.80 10.21 -14.88
CA ALA A 5 0.47 10.42 -15.47
C ALA A 5 0.48 11.25 -16.76
N LEU A 6 1.37 12.25 -16.87
CA LEU A 6 1.48 13.10 -18.06
C LEU A 6 2.11 12.36 -19.23
N GLU A 7 3.15 11.56 -18.95
CA GLU A 7 3.80 10.70 -19.96
C GLU A 7 2.85 9.61 -20.45
N LEU A 8 2.08 9.01 -19.53
CA LEU A 8 1.05 8.03 -19.87
C LEU A 8 -0.04 8.66 -20.76
N SER A 9 -0.57 9.84 -20.39
CA SER A 9 -1.56 10.54 -21.22
C SER A 9 -1.01 10.87 -22.62
N ALA A 10 0.24 11.35 -22.70
CA ALA A 10 0.89 11.62 -23.98
C ALA A 10 1.06 10.34 -24.83
N SER A 11 1.43 9.22 -24.20
CA SER A 11 1.60 7.93 -24.87
C SER A 11 0.27 7.38 -25.38
N VAL A 12 -0.79 7.43 -24.56
CA VAL A 12 -2.14 7.03 -24.96
C VAL A 12 -2.63 7.86 -26.15
N ARG A 13 -2.44 9.18 -26.11
CA ARG A 13 -2.81 10.08 -27.22
C ARG A 13 -2.04 9.73 -28.49
N ARG A 14 -0.73 9.47 -28.39
CA ARG A 14 0.09 9.04 -29.53
C ARG A 14 -0.40 7.72 -30.13
N THR A 15 -0.69 6.73 -29.29
CA THR A 15 -1.21 5.43 -29.77
C THR A 15 -2.60 5.57 -30.40
N MET A 16 -3.48 6.42 -29.86
CA MET A 16 -4.79 6.67 -30.48
C MET A 16 -4.67 7.38 -31.84
N GLU A 17 -3.73 8.32 -32.00
CA GLU A 17 -3.42 8.91 -33.31
C GLU A 17 -2.86 7.89 -34.32
N GLU A 18 -2.05 6.94 -33.86
CA GLU A 18 -1.56 5.84 -34.71
C GLU A 18 -2.70 4.92 -35.13
N LEU A 19 -3.58 4.54 -34.21
CA LEU A 19 -4.73 3.67 -34.47
C LEU A 19 -5.80 4.33 -35.35
N LYS A 20 -6.01 5.64 -35.19
CA LYS A 20 -6.98 6.42 -35.98
C LYS A 20 -6.79 6.27 -37.49
N LYS A 21 -5.55 6.06 -37.95
CA LYS A 21 -5.24 5.83 -39.37
C LYS A 21 -5.90 4.57 -39.96
N ASN A 22 -6.28 3.62 -39.10
CA ASN A 22 -6.89 2.34 -39.47
C ASN A 22 -8.36 2.26 -39.06
N PHE A 23 -8.97 3.37 -38.62
CA PHE A 23 -10.40 3.37 -38.29
C PHE A 23 -11.26 3.22 -39.54
N PRO A 24 -12.45 2.59 -39.42
CA PRO A 24 -13.44 2.61 -40.50
C PRO A 24 -13.84 4.05 -40.87
N ASP A 25 -14.23 4.26 -42.13
CA ASP A 25 -14.72 5.55 -42.59
C ASP A 25 -15.88 6.06 -41.71
N GLY A 26 -15.78 7.32 -41.29
CA GLY A 26 -16.78 7.97 -40.43
C GLY A 26 -16.62 7.74 -38.92
N VAL A 27 -15.62 6.95 -38.48
CA VAL A 27 -15.30 6.77 -37.06
C VAL A 27 -14.14 7.69 -36.64
N ASP A 28 -14.36 8.49 -35.61
CA ASP A 28 -13.31 9.31 -34.97
C ASP A 28 -13.31 9.11 -33.44
N TYR A 29 -12.26 9.58 -32.76
CA TYR A 29 -12.14 9.57 -31.31
C TYR A 29 -12.01 10.99 -30.74
N SER A 30 -12.52 11.16 -29.52
CA SER A 30 -12.39 12.41 -28.77
C SER A 30 -12.04 12.11 -27.31
N VAL A 31 -11.15 12.90 -26.71
CA VAL A 31 -10.79 12.77 -25.29
C VAL A 31 -11.64 13.74 -24.48
N VAL A 32 -12.75 13.25 -23.91
CA VAL A 32 -13.73 14.08 -23.19
C VAL A 32 -13.35 14.27 -21.71
N TYR A 33 -12.87 13.21 -21.06
CA TYR A 33 -12.43 13.24 -19.66
C TYR A 33 -10.94 12.89 -19.55
N ASP A 34 -10.14 13.82 -19.02
CA ASP A 34 -8.71 13.62 -18.77
C ASP A 34 -8.29 14.29 -17.44
N PRO A 35 -8.08 13.52 -16.36
CA PRO A 35 -7.70 14.07 -15.06
C PRO A 35 -6.28 14.67 -15.05
N THR A 36 -5.46 14.44 -16.10
CA THR A 36 -4.11 14.98 -16.21
C THR A 36 -4.08 16.44 -16.65
N VAL A 37 -5.18 16.96 -17.19
CA VAL A 37 -5.33 18.37 -17.58
C VAL A 37 -5.16 19.29 -16.38
N PHE A 38 -5.79 18.96 -15.25
CA PHE A 38 -5.60 19.67 -13.99
C PHE A 38 -4.13 19.68 -13.55
N VAL A 39 -3.44 18.53 -13.64
CA VAL A 39 -2.02 18.42 -13.23
C VAL A 39 -1.14 19.31 -14.09
N ARG A 40 -1.37 19.33 -15.42
CA ARG A 40 -0.63 20.17 -16.36
C ARG A 40 -0.83 21.65 -16.07
N HIS A 41 -2.08 22.11 -16.01
CA HIS A 41 -2.39 23.51 -15.73
C HIS A 41 -1.95 23.94 -14.33
N SER A 42 -2.00 23.03 -13.36
CA SER A 42 -1.47 23.31 -12.02
C SER A 42 0.04 23.57 -12.07
N ILE A 43 0.82 22.71 -12.74
CA ILE A 43 2.27 22.90 -12.89
C ILE A 43 2.57 24.22 -13.62
N GLU A 44 1.90 24.47 -14.74
CA GLU A 44 2.02 25.70 -15.52
C GLU A 44 1.72 26.95 -14.68
N ALA A 45 0.62 26.92 -13.92
CA ALA A 45 0.25 28.01 -13.02
C ALA A 45 1.30 28.23 -11.91
N VAL A 46 1.91 27.17 -11.37
CA VAL A 46 3.00 27.33 -10.38
C VAL A 46 4.23 27.95 -11.04
N VAL A 47 4.58 27.55 -12.26
CA VAL A 47 5.71 28.13 -13.01
C VAL A 47 5.48 29.62 -13.29
N HIS A 48 4.28 30.01 -13.72
CA HIS A 48 3.93 31.44 -13.85
C HIS A 48 4.07 32.18 -12.52
N THR A 49 3.56 31.59 -11.43
CA THR A 49 3.67 32.16 -10.08
C THR A 49 5.14 32.32 -9.67
N LEU A 50 6.01 31.36 -10.02
CA LEU A 50 7.46 31.40 -9.77
C LEU A 50 8.14 32.57 -10.48
N VAL A 51 7.78 32.80 -11.74
CA VAL A 51 8.28 33.93 -12.55
C VAL A 51 7.79 35.27 -11.98
N GLU A 52 6.51 35.39 -11.65
CA GLU A 52 5.95 36.59 -11.01
C GLU A 52 6.61 36.90 -9.67
N ALA A 53 6.79 35.88 -8.82
CA ALA A 53 7.47 36.00 -7.54
C ALA A 53 8.91 36.49 -7.71
N THR A 54 9.65 35.91 -8.67
CA THR A 54 11.02 36.32 -8.99
C THR A 54 11.07 37.77 -9.47
N LEU A 55 10.17 38.16 -10.37
CA LEU A 55 10.09 39.54 -10.88
C LEU A 55 9.79 40.53 -9.76
N LEU A 56 8.83 40.23 -8.88
CA LEU A 56 8.50 41.09 -7.75
C LEU A 56 9.67 41.24 -6.77
N VAL A 57 10.38 40.14 -6.50
CA VAL A 57 11.59 40.18 -5.67
C VAL A 57 12.67 41.05 -6.32
N VAL A 58 12.89 40.92 -7.63
CA VAL A 58 13.84 41.76 -8.38
C VAL A 58 13.48 43.24 -8.29
N ILE A 59 12.20 43.58 -8.45
CA ILE A 59 11.71 44.96 -8.32
C ILE A 59 12.03 45.51 -6.93
N VAL A 60 11.76 44.75 -5.87
CA VAL A 60 12.08 45.16 -4.49
C VAL A 60 13.59 45.34 -4.32
N VAL A 61 14.41 44.40 -4.79
CA VAL A 61 15.88 44.50 -4.71
C VAL A 61 16.40 45.74 -5.45
N LEU A 62 15.84 46.06 -6.61
CA LEU A 62 16.20 47.25 -7.39
C LEU A 62 15.81 48.56 -6.68
N ILE A 63 14.64 48.61 -6.03
CA ILE A 63 14.19 49.78 -5.26
C ILE A 63 15.15 50.07 -4.08
N PHE A 64 15.65 49.03 -3.41
CA PHE A 64 16.51 49.20 -2.23
C PHE A 64 17.99 49.44 -2.57
N LEU A 65 18.53 48.79 -3.60
CA LEU A 65 19.95 48.90 -3.97
C LEU A 65 20.22 50.03 -4.99
N GLN A 66 19.22 50.42 -5.80
CA GLN A 66 19.26 51.56 -6.74
C GLN A 66 20.40 51.52 -7.77
N THR A 67 21.12 50.40 -7.90
CA THR A 67 22.16 50.19 -8.91
C THR A 67 21.98 48.83 -9.57
N TRP A 68 22.03 48.80 -10.90
CA TRP A 68 21.80 47.56 -11.66
C TRP A 68 22.92 46.54 -11.40
N ARG A 69 24.14 47.03 -11.13
CA ARG A 69 25.33 46.23 -10.77
C ARG A 69 25.18 45.54 -9.42
N ALA A 70 24.57 46.18 -8.42
CA ALA A 70 24.31 45.53 -7.14
C ALA A 70 23.09 44.61 -7.24
N SER A 71 22.04 45.00 -7.98
CA SER A 71 20.82 44.20 -8.13
C SER A 71 21.00 42.92 -8.94
N ILE A 72 21.95 42.86 -9.87
CA ILE A 72 22.19 41.63 -10.65
C ILE A 72 22.82 40.51 -9.81
N ILE A 73 23.46 40.84 -8.68
CA ILE A 73 24.16 39.86 -7.83
C ILE A 73 23.16 38.93 -7.13
N PRO A 74 22.15 39.43 -6.38
CA PRO A 74 21.10 38.56 -5.83
C PRO A 74 20.25 37.91 -6.92
N LEU A 75 20.08 38.57 -8.07
CA LEU A 75 19.33 38.01 -9.20
C LEU A 75 20.04 36.81 -9.85
N ALA A 76 21.36 36.83 -9.96
CA ALA A 76 22.15 35.69 -10.44
C ALA A 76 22.12 34.53 -9.42
N ALA A 77 21.92 34.82 -8.14
CA ALA A 77 21.89 33.80 -7.11
C ALA A 77 20.66 32.87 -7.19
N VAL A 78 19.50 33.41 -7.57
CA VAL A 78 18.24 32.66 -7.71
C VAL A 78 18.33 31.48 -8.68
N PRO A 79 18.65 31.67 -9.98
CA PRO A 79 18.66 30.57 -10.94
C PRO A 79 19.72 29.53 -10.59
N VAL A 80 20.89 29.95 -10.08
CA VAL A 80 21.95 29.02 -9.66
C VAL A 80 21.45 28.12 -8.54
N SER A 81 20.80 28.68 -7.52
CA SER A 81 20.27 27.90 -6.40
C SER A 81 19.08 27.02 -6.79
N LEU A 82 18.17 27.50 -7.64
CA LEU A 82 17.03 26.71 -8.11
C LEU A 82 17.47 25.54 -9.02
N ILE A 83 18.36 25.78 -9.99
CA ILE A 83 18.90 24.72 -10.88
C ILE A 83 19.69 23.70 -10.06
N GLY A 84 20.51 24.17 -9.11
CA GLY A 84 21.22 23.28 -8.18
C GLY A 84 20.27 22.42 -7.36
N THR A 85 19.13 23.00 -6.93
CA THR A 85 18.12 22.26 -6.16
C THR A 85 17.47 21.17 -7.01
N PHE A 86 17.12 21.46 -8.26
CA PHE A 86 16.62 20.44 -9.20
C PHE A 86 17.62 19.30 -9.42
N ALA A 87 18.92 19.60 -9.56
CA ALA A 87 19.96 18.59 -9.74
C ALA A 87 20.06 17.64 -8.52
N VAL A 88 20.03 18.18 -7.31
CA VAL A 88 20.10 17.37 -6.08
C VAL A 88 18.78 16.61 -5.86
N MET A 89 17.64 17.21 -6.14
CA MET A 89 16.34 16.53 -6.10
C MET A 89 16.30 15.32 -7.04
N LEU A 90 16.80 15.48 -8.27
CA LEU A 90 16.92 14.39 -9.24
C LEU A 90 17.83 13.27 -8.72
N ALA A 91 18.98 13.63 -8.11
CA ALA A 91 19.91 12.65 -7.52
C ALA A 91 19.28 11.82 -6.38
N PHE A 92 18.34 12.39 -5.62
CA PHE A 92 17.61 11.69 -4.56
C PHE A 92 16.28 11.05 -5.02
N GLY A 93 16.00 11.05 -6.32
CA GLY A 93 14.77 10.46 -6.88
C GLY A 93 13.49 11.22 -6.56
N PHE A 94 13.57 12.53 -6.28
CA PHE A 94 12.40 13.39 -6.13
C PHE A 94 11.84 13.80 -7.49
N SER A 95 10.52 13.89 -7.59
CA SER A 95 9.83 14.38 -8.78
C SER A 95 9.52 15.87 -8.70
N ILE A 96 9.38 16.51 -9.87
CA ILE A 96 8.76 17.82 -9.97
C ILE A 96 7.25 17.61 -9.87
N ASN A 97 6.66 18.15 -8.81
CA ASN A 97 5.23 18.08 -8.54
C ASN A 97 4.79 19.40 -7.88
N ASN A 98 3.48 19.58 -7.69
CA ASN A 98 2.95 20.82 -7.11
C ASN A 98 3.59 21.16 -5.75
N LEU A 99 3.85 20.16 -4.90
CA LEU A 99 4.40 20.36 -3.56
C LEU A 99 5.87 20.80 -3.61
N SER A 100 6.69 20.14 -4.44
CA SER A 100 8.09 20.55 -4.62
C SER A 100 8.20 21.93 -5.30
N LEU A 101 7.37 22.23 -6.29
CA LEU A 101 7.34 23.56 -6.92
C LEU A 101 6.92 24.65 -5.93
N PHE A 102 5.93 24.40 -5.06
CA PHE A 102 5.57 25.35 -4.00
C PHE A 102 6.72 25.57 -3.00
N GLY A 103 7.45 24.50 -2.65
CA GLY A 103 8.67 24.60 -1.87
C GLY A 103 9.70 25.53 -2.52
N LEU A 104 9.90 25.43 -3.84
CA LEU A 104 10.80 26.31 -4.60
C LEU A 104 10.33 27.76 -4.63
N VAL A 105 9.03 28.01 -4.80
CA VAL A 105 8.47 29.37 -4.77
C VAL A 105 8.74 30.04 -3.43
N LEU A 106 8.52 29.32 -2.31
CA LEU A 106 8.89 29.82 -0.98
C LEU A 106 10.40 29.99 -0.82
N ALA A 107 11.18 29.10 -1.41
CA ALA A 107 12.63 29.14 -1.34
C ALA A 107 13.22 30.35 -2.07
N ILE A 108 12.59 30.92 -3.11
CA ILE A 108 13.09 32.16 -3.76
C ILE A 108 13.32 33.27 -2.74
N GLY A 109 12.33 33.52 -1.87
CA GLY A 109 12.46 34.56 -0.86
C GLY A 109 13.58 34.27 0.14
N ILE A 110 13.82 33.00 0.46
CA ILE A 110 14.91 32.56 1.34
C ILE A 110 16.27 32.71 0.66
N VAL A 111 16.37 32.33 -0.62
CA VAL A 111 17.59 32.28 -1.42
C VAL A 111 18.13 33.68 -1.70
N VAL A 112 17.24 34.61 -2.08
CA VAL A 112 17.65 35.98 -2.41
C VAL A 112 18.15 36.73 -1.18
N ASP A 113 17.58 36.44 -0.02
CA ASP A 113 17.89 37.13 1.23
C ASP A 113 19.37 37.01 1.62
N ASP A 114 19.97 35.82 1.56
CA ASP A 114 21.38 35.63 1.90
C ASP A 114 22.31 36.46 0.99
N ALA A 115 22.00 36.50 -0.31
CA ALA A 115 22.74 37.30 -1.28
C ALA A 115 22.53 38.81 -1.07
N ILE A 116 21.31 39.24 -0.70
CA ILE A 116 21.02 40.64 -0.33
C ILE A 116 21.88 41.05 0.87
N VAL A 117 21.94 40.24 1.92
CA VAL A 117 22.70 40.55 3.15
C VAL A 117 24.18 40.74 2.84
N VAL A 118 24.75 39.94 1.94
CA VAL A 118 26.13 40.11 1.49
C VAL A 118 26.30 41.42 0.72
N VAL A 119 25.49 41.65 -0.32
CA VAL A 119 25.62 42.83 -1.20
C VAL A 119 25.42 44.13 -0.43
N GLU A 120 24.43 44.21 0.47
CA GLU A 120 24.18 45.38 1.30
C GLU A 120 25.37 45.67 2.23
N ASN A 121 25.95 44.63 2.84
CA ASN A 121 27.04 44.80 3.77
C ASN A 121 28.34 45.18 3.04
N VAL A 122 28.52 44.77 1.78
CA VAL A 122 29.61 45.26 0.92
C VAL A 122 29.40 46.73 0.54
N GLU A 123 28.22 47.09 0.06
CA GLU A 123 27.86 48.49 -0.28
C GLU A 123 28.08 49.44 0.91
N ARG A 124 27.70 49.00 2.13
CA ARG A 124 28.00 49.76 3.35
C ARG A 124 29.50 49.99 3.56
N ASN A 125 30.32 48.97 3.36
CA ASN A 125 31.77 49.07 3.55
C ASN A 125 32.44 49.91 2.44
N ILE A 126 31.92 49.89 1.21
CA ILE A 126 32.36 50.81 0.14
C ILE A 126 31.98 52.25 0.51
N ALA A 127 30.79 52.48 1.07
CA ALA A 127 30.38 53.80 1.56
C ALA A 127 31.25 54.32 2.73
N LEU A 128 31.92 53.43 3.46
CA LEU A 128 32.91 53.77 4.49
C LEU A 128 34.33 54.04 3.92
N GLY A 129 34.51 53.98 2.59
CA GLY A 129 35.75 54.34 1.90
C GLY A 129 36.68 53.19 1.54
N LEU A 130 36.24 51.93 1.66
CA LEU A 130 37.03 50.76 1.26
C LEU A 130 36.92 50.48 -0.26
N SER A 131 38.01 49.94 -0.85
CA SER A 131 37.99 49.42 -2.23
C SER A 131 36.98 48.25 -2.34
N PRO A 132 36.36 47.97 -3.52
CA PRO A 132 35.38 46.90 -3.65
C PRO A 132 35.87 45.52 -3.18
N VAL A 133 37.17 45.22 -3.36
CA VAL A 133 37.80 43.96 -2.93
C VAL A 133 37.96 43.92 -1.41
N ASP A 134 38.44 45.00 -0.79
CA ASP A 134 38.64 45.06 0.65
C ASP A 134 37.31 45.18 1.41
N ALA A 135 36.34 45.89 0.83
CA ALA A 135 34.96 45.94 1.31
C ALA A 135 34.31 44.56 1.28
N ALA A 136 34.52 43.76 0.22
CA ALA A 136 34.04 42.38 0.16
C ALA A 136 34.67 41.50 1.26
N LYS A 137 36.00 41.56 1.45
CA LYS A 137 36.69 40.81 2.52
C LYS A 137 36.17 41.20 3.91
N ARG A 138 36.04 42.51 4.17
CA ARG A 138 35.53 43.02 5.45
C ARG A 138 34.09 42.59 5.67
N ALA A 139 33.24 42.72 4.65
CA ALA A 139 31.85 42.32 4.76
C ALA A 139 31.71 40.83 5.07
N MET A 140 32.51 39.96 4.44
CA MET A 140 32.47 38.52 4.72
C MET A 140 32.87 38.18 6.16
N SER A 141 33.81 38.91 6.77
CA SER A 141 34.12 38.74 8.20
C SER A 141 32.94 39.10 9.11
N GLU A 142 32.02 39.95 8.65
CA GLU A 142 30.87 40.43 9.42
C GLU A 142 29.59 39.59 9.20
N VAL A 143 29.41 38.99 8.02
CA VAL A 143 28.14 38.31 7.65
C VAL A 143 28.21 36.79 7.54
N THR A 144 29.41 36.18 7.52
CA THR A 144 29.55 34.71 7.36
C THR A 144 28.87 33.93 8.50
N SER A 145 29.12 34.30 9.76
CA SER A 145 28.51 33.62 10.93
C SER A 145 26.97 33.71 10.90
N PRO A 146 26.35 34.89 10.69
CA PRO A 146 24.91 35.00 10.48
C PRO A 146 24.36 34.13 9.35
N ILE A 147 25.01 34.08 8.19
CA ILE A 147 24.53 33.30 7.03
C ILE A 147 24.55 31.80 7.36
N ILE A 148 25.61 31.30 7.99
CA ILE A 148 25.69 29.90 8.42
C ILE A 148 24.63 29.59 9.49
N ALA A 149 24.49 30.47 10.50
CA ALA A 149 23.52 30.31 11.57
C ALA A 149 22.07 30.24 11.04
N THR A 150 21.73 31.13 10.11
CA THR A 150 20.38 31.17 9.51
C THR A 150 20.11 29.95 8.62
N ALA A 151 21.09 29.49 7.85
CA ALA A 151 20.99 28.27 7.06
C ALA A 151 20.82 27.02 7.94
N LEU A 152 21.61 26.89 9.02
CA LEU A 152 21.50 25.77 9.97
C LEU A 152 20.14 25.78 10.70
N VAL A 153 19.61 26.95 11.06
CA VAL A 153 18.28 27.07 11.68
C VAL A 153 17.18 26.63 10.72
N LEU A 154 17.22 27.05 9.46
CA LEU A 154 16.26 26.59 8.47
C LEU A 154 16.35 25.06 8.26
N CYS A 155 17.57 24.50 8.20
CA CYS A 155 17.75 23.05 8.17
C CYS A 155 17.22 22.36 9.44
N ALA A 156 17.43 22.94 10.63
CA ALA A 156 16.95 22.41 11.90
C ALA A 156 15.41 22.40 12.01
N VAL A 157 14.75 23.31 11.29
CA VAL A 157 13.28 23.32 11.18
C VAL A 157 12.80 22.28 10.16
N PHE A 158 13.39 22.23 8.96
CA PHE A 158 12.84 21.43 7.87
C PHE A 158 13.29 19.97 7.87
N VAL A 159 14.57 19.67 8.10
CA VAL A 159 15.09 18.29 8.04
C VAL A 159 14.32 17.32 8.96
N PRO A 160 13.98 17.66 10.21
CA PRO A 160 13.19 16.78 11.08
C PRO A 160 11.78 16.50 10.54
N THR A 161 11.15 17.50 9.90
CA THR A 161 9.80 17.35 9.36
C THR A 161 9.73 16.37 8.20
N ALA A 162 10.86 16.12 7.51
CA ALA A 162 10.96 15.12 6.45
C ALA A 162 10.89 13.66 6.96
N PHE A 163 11.07 13.44 8.27
CA PHE A 163 11.01 12.11 8.90
C PHE A 163 9.62 11.74 9.44
N ILE A 164 8.64 12.64 9.30
CA ILE A 164 7.24 12.34 9.65
C ILE A 164 6.75 11.22 8.71
N SER A 165 6.08 10.22 9.27
CA SER A 165 5.55 9.07 8.54
C SER A 165 4.09 9.30 8.09
N GLY A 166 3.56 8.37 7.30
CA GLY A 166 2.18 8.44 6.77
C GLY A 166 2.01 9.46 5.65
N LEU A 167 0.75 9.71 5.27
CA LEU A 167 0.39 10.61 4.18
C LEU A 167 0.85 12.05 4.44
N THR A 168 0.57 12.57 5.64
CA THR A 168 1.01 13.90 6.10
C THR A 168 2.55 14.04 6.01
N GLY A 169 3.27 12.98 6.37
CA GLY A 169 4.72 12.92 6.25
C GLY A 169 5.23 13.05 4.83
N GLN A 170 4.55 12.43 3.86
CA GLN A 170 4.89 12.58 2.43
C GLN A 170 4.69 14.02 1.95
N PHE A 171 3.62 14.70 2.39
CA PHE A 171 3.44 16.13 2.10
C PHE A 171 4.59 16.96 2.68
N TYR A 172 4.91 16.79 3.97
CA TYR A 172 6.01 17.53 4.61
C TYR A 172 7.37 17.26 3.96
N LYS A 173 7.67 16.00 3.63
CA LYS A 173 8.94 15.58 3.03
C LYS A 173 9.26 16.33 1.73
N GLN A 174 8.26 16.54 0.87
CA GLN A 174 8.45 17.25 -0.41
C GLN A 174 8.87 18.70 -0.18
N PHE A 175 8.20 19.41 0.73
CA PHE A 175 8.53 20.80 1.06
C PHE A 175 9.86 20.92 1.81
N ALA A 176 10.01 20.11 2.86
CA ALA A 176 11.15 20.14 3.76
C ALA A 176 12.47 19.96 3.03
N ILE A 177 12.56 18.93 2.18
CA ILE A 177 13.79 18.61 1.47
C ILE A 177 14.09 19.64 0.39
N THR A 178 13.06 20.10 -0.34
CA THR A 178 13.22 21.14 -1.35
C THR A 178 13.77 22.43 -0.74
N ILE A 179 13.18 22.90 0.38
CA ILE A 179 13.61 24.14 1.04
C ILE A 179 14.98 23.95 1.70
N ALA A 180 15.23 22.82 2.37
CA ALA A 180 16.53 22.55 3.01
C ALA A 180 17.68 22.53 1.98
N ILE A 181 17.51 21.81 0.87
CA ILE A 181 18.50 21.77 -0.22
C ILE A 181 18.69 23.17 -0.79
N SER A 182 17.61 23.87 -1.13
CA SER A 182 17.70 25.23 -1.70
C SER A 182 18.38 26.21 -0.76
N THR A 183 18.16 26.08 0.55
CA THR A 183 18.80 26.94 1.56
C THR A 183 20.29 26.64 1.68
N VAL A 184 20.69 25.36 1.69
CA VAL A 184 22.11 24.98 1.73
C VAL A 184 22.85 25.49 0.49
N ILE A 185 22.24 25.35 -0.68
CA ILE A 185 22.81 25.86 -1.94
C ILE A 185 22.84 27.40 -1.93
N SER A 186 21.81 28.08 -1.43
CA SER A 186 21.80 29.53 -1.23
C SER A 186 22.94 30.02 -0.35
N ALA A 187 23.13 29.39 0.81
CA ALA A 187 24.17 29.75 1.75
C ALA A 187 25.55 29.55 1.11
N PHE A 188 25.76 28.42 0.43
CA PHE A 188 26.99 28.18 -0.33
C PHE A 188 27.23 29.27 -1.39
N ASN A 189 26.21 29.62 -2.16
CA ASN A 189 26.27 30.63 -3.21
C ASN A 189 26.54 32.05 -2.66
N SER A 190 25.96 32.38 -1.51
CA SER A 190 26.14 33.66 -0.83
C SER A 190 27.52 33.78 -0.18
N LEU A 191 28.14 32.67 0.22
CA LEU A 191 29.50 32.65 0.76
C LEU A 191 30.58 32.57 -0.33
N THR A 192 30.23 32.28 -1.59
CA THR A 192 31.19 32.05 -2.69
C THR A 192 30.99 32.99 -3.88
N LEU A 193 29.90 32.84 -4.63
CA LEU A 193 29.62 33.60 -5.84
C LEU A 193 29.29 35.06 -5.54
N SER A 194 28.45 35.32 -4.54
CA SER A 194 27.98 36.70 -4.25
C SER A 194 29.13 37.65 -3.89
N PRO A 195 30.11 37.30 -3.03
CA PRO A 195 31.24 38.16 -2.70
C PRO A 195 32.20 38.34 -3.89
N ALA A 196 32.38 37.30 -4.72
CA ALA A 196 33.20 37.38 -5.92
C ALA A 196 32.57 38.33 -6.96
N LEU A 197 31.26 38.23 -7.17
CA LEU A 197 30.52 39.16 -8.03
C LEU A 197 30.53 40.58 -7.48
N CYS A 198 30.45 40.77 -6.16
CA CYS A 198 30.59 42.09 -5.53
C CYS A 198 31.95 42.72 -5.85
N ALA A 199 33.04 41.96 -5.70
CA ALA A 199 34.40 42.45 -5.95
C ALA A 199 34.67 42.79 -7.43
N VAL A 200 33.98 42.13 -8.37
CA VAL A 200 34.16 42.31 -9.82
C VAL A 200 33.21 43.38 -10.40
N LEU A 201 31.96 43.43 -9.94
CA LEU A 201 30.91 44.26 -10.56
C LEU A 201 30.75 45.63 -9.88
N LEU A 202 30.95 45.72 -8.56
CA LEU A 202 30.77 46.96 -7.81
C LEU A 202 31.96 47.91 -8.03
N LYS A 203 31.67 49.22 -7.96
CA LYS A 203 32.65 50.30 -8.15
C LYS A 203 32.67 51.21 -6.93
N GLU A 204 33.76 51.94 -6.75
CA GLU A 204 33.85 53.00 -5.75
C GLU A 204 32.81 54.10 -6.03
N HIS A 205 32.26 54.72 -4.98
CA HIS A 205 31.22 55.75 -5.09
C HIS A 205 31.69 57.01 -5.85
N SER A 206 33.01 57.23 -5.96
CA SER A 206 33.66 58.31 -6.70
C SER A 206 33.90 58.00 -8.19
N ALA A 207 33.64 56.76 -8.65
CA ALA A 207 33.87 56.36 -10.03
C ALA A 207 32.82 56.97 -11.00
N PRO A 208 33.20 57.30 -12.25
CA PRO A 208 32.25 57.85 -13.22
C PRO A 208 31.11 56.86 -13.50
N LYS A 209 29.87 57.32 -13.31
CA LYS A 209 28.65 56.53 -13.56
C LYS A 209 28.60 56.07 -15.02
N ASP A 210 28.34 54.78 -15.24
CA ASP A 210 28.18 54.21 -16.57
C ASP A 210 26.86 54.67 -17.24
N TRP A 211 26.74 54.45 -18.55
CA TRP A 211 25.61 54.96 -19.31
C TRP A 211 24.26 54.41 -18.81
N PHE A 212 24.21 53.13 -18.41
CA PHE A 212 23.02 52.52 -17.80
C PHE A 212 22.65 53.17 -16.46
N ALA A 213 23.62 53.45 -15.58
CA ALA A 213 23.38 54.14 -14.33
C ALA A 213 22.89 55.59 -14.54
N ARG A 214 23.41 56.30 -15.56
CA ARG A 214 22.94 57.65 -15.91
C ARG A 214 21.50 57.66 -16.42
N VAL A 215 21.13 56.67 -17.23
CA VAL A 215 19.75 56.51 -17.72
C VAL A 215 18.79 56.23 -16.55
N MET A 216 19.17 55.34 -15.63
CA MET A 216 18.37 55.02 -14.44
C MET A 216 18.21 56.23 -13.51
N GLU A 217 19.27 57.00 -13.28
CA GLU A 217 19.21 58.19 -12.43
C GLU A 217 18.32 59.27 -13.03
N LYS A 218 18.34 59.43 -14.37
CA LYS A 218 17.47 60.37 -15.08
C LYS A 218 16.00 59.96 -15.05
N SER A 219 15.68 58.66 -15.09
CA SER A 219 14.30 58.16 -15.11
C SER A 219 13.68 57.91 -13.73
N LEU A 220 14.47 57.45 -12.75
CA LEU A 220 14.01 56.99 -11.44
C LEU A 220 14.61 57.79 -10.26
N GLY A 221 15.59 58.68 -10.50
CA GLY A 221 16.23 59.47 -9.43
C GLY A 221 15.26 60.35 -8.65
N TRP A 222 14.21 60.87 -9.30
CA TRP A 222 13.15 61.65 -8.66
C TRP A 222 12.37 60.86 -7.59
N PHE A 223 12.33 59.52 -7.70
CA PHE A 223 11.72 58.62 -6.72
C PHE A 223 12.74 58.14 -5.65
N PHE A 224 13.98 57.86 -6.06
CA PHE A 224 15.02 57.34 -5.16
C PHE A 224 15.49 58.35 -4.10
N HIS A 225 15.63 59.63 -4.46
CA HIS A 225 16.05 60.67 -3.51
C HIS A 225 15.10 60.87 -2.31
N PRO A 226 13.77 61.03 -2.49
CA PRO A 226 12.84 61.12 -1.37
C PRO A 226 12.76 59.79 -0.59
N PHE A 227 12.79 58.64 -1.25
CA PHE A 227 12.80 57.32 -0.59
C PHE A 227 13.98 57.19 0.39
N ASN A 228 15.20 57.50 -0.05
CA ASN A 228 16.39 57.44 0.81
C ASN A 228 16.31 58.42 1.99
N ARG A 229 15.76 59.62 1.77
CA ARG A 229 15.58 60.64 2.81
C ARG A 229 14.57 60.18 3.87
N VAL A 230 13.44 59.63 3.44
CA VAL A 230 12.42 59.05 4.33
C VAL A 230 12.98 57.86 5.09
N PHE A 231 13.75 56.98 4.43
CA PHE A 231 14.35 55.81 5.07
C PHE A 231 15.38 56.21 6.14
N ALA A 232 16.25 57.18 5.84
CA ALA A 232 17.23 57.69 6.82
C ALA A 232 16.54 58.36 8.02
N TRP A 233 15.48 59.13 7.78
CA TRP A 233 14.64 59.71 8.83
C TRP A 233 13.97 58.62 9.69
N ALA A 234 13.37 57.62 9.04
CA ALA A 234 12.71 56.51 9.70
C ALA A 234 13.69 55.68 10.54
N GLY A 235 14.91 55.44 10.04
CA GLY A 235 15.96 54.74 10.79
C GLY A 235 16.39 55.45 12.07
N ASN A 236 16.55 56.78 12.01
CA ASN A 236 16.87 57.56 13.21
C ASN A 236 15.71 57.53 14.21
N LYS A 237 14.46 57.70 13.74
CA LYS A 237 13.25 57.64 14.60
C LYS A 237 13.05 56.25 15.22
N TYR A 238 13.25 55.19 14.45
CA TYR A 238 13.21 53.80 14.91
C TYR A 238 14.23 53.55 16.03
N SER A 239 15.48 54.01 15.88
CA SER A 239 16.50 53.85 16.93
C SER A 239 16.12 54.52 18.26
N THR A 240 15.52 55.72 18.20
CA THR A 240 14.95 56.38 19.38
C THR A 240 13.75 55.63 19.95
N GLY A 241 12.88 55.08 19.09
CA GLY A 241 11.72 54.29 19.49
C GLY A 241 12.10 53.00 20.21
N VAL A 242 13.08 52.25 19.69
CA VAL A 242 13.66 51.07 20.37
C VAL A 242 14.22 51.48 21.74
N GLY A 243 14.95 52.60 21.82
CA GLY A 243 15.43 53.14 23.09
C GLY A 243 14.31 53.42 24.11
N SER A 244 13.17 53.97 23.68
CA SER A 244 12.01 54.21 24.54
C SER A 244 11.33 52.91 25.01
N VAL A 245 11.19 51.90 24.14
CA VAL A 245 10.61 50.59 24.48
C VAL A 245 11.53 49.84 25.45
N LEU A 246 12.85 49.90 25.25
CA LEU A 246 13.85 49.30 26.14
C LEU A 246 13.82 49.90 27.55
N ARG A 247 13.51 51.20 27.71
CA ARG A 247 13.31 51.83 29.03
C ARG A 247 12.04 51.34 29.74
N LYS A 248 11.05 50.84 28.98
CA LYS A 248 9.78 50.29 29.47
C LYS A 248 9.68 48.78 29.25
N SER A 249 10.80 48.06 29.33
CA SER A 249 10.87 46.62 29.01
C SER A 249 9.89 45.77 29.82
N ALA A 250 9.61 46.11 31.08
CA ALA A 250 8.62 45.42 31.90
C ALA A 250 7.20 45.49 31.31
N VAL A 251 6.79 46.67 30.81
CA VAL A 251 5.48 46.85 30.15
C VAL A 251 5.44 46.07 28.83
N ALA A 252 6.53 46.11 28.06
CA ALA A 252 6.63 45.35 26.81
C ALA A 252 6.52 43.83 27.03
N LEU A 253 7.08 43.30 28.12
CA LEU A 253 6.97 41.88 28.48
C LEU A 253 5.56 41.49 28.95
N ILE A 254 4.84 42.38 29.66
CA ILE A 254 3.43 42.16 30.02
C ILE A 254 2.56 42.11 28.77
N VAL A 255 2.74 43.06 27.85
CA VAL A 255 2.04 43.08 26.55
C VAL A 255 2.35 41.81 25.76
N TYR A 256 3.62 41.41 25.70
CA TYR A 256 4.01 40.15 25.07
C TYR A 256 3.33 38.94 25.71
N GLY A 257 3.28 38.84 27.04
CA GLY A 257 2.58 37.78 27.76
C GLY A 257 1.09 37.71 27.40
N GLY A 258 0.41 38.87 27.30
CA GLY A 258 -0.96 38.95 26.82
C GLY A 258 -1.12 38.49 25.37
N LEU A 259 -0.20 38.88 24.48
CA LEU A 259 -0.20 38.44 23.09
C LEU A 259 0.05 36.94 22.94
N VAL A 260 0.92 36.33 23.76
CA VAL A 260 1.14 34.88 23.77
C VAL A 260 -0.13 34.12 24.18
N LEU A 261 -0.85 34.61 25.20
CA LEU A 261 -2.15 34.03 25.58
C LEU A 261 -3.17 34.16 24.43
N LEU A 262 -3.17 35.31 23.74
CA LEU A 262 -4.02 35.53 22.58
C LEU A 262 -3.63 34.64 21.38
N THR A 263 -2.35 34.32 21.20
CA THR A 263 -1.89 33.28 20.25
C THR A 263 -2.54 31.95 20.58
N GLY A 264 -2.43 31.48 21.82
CA GLY A 264 -3.04 30.22 22.26
C GLY A 264 -4.56 30.19 22.06
N TRP A 265 -5.25 31.30 22.35
CA TRP A 265 -6.68 31.44 22.09
C TRP A 265 -7.03 31.38 20.59
N SER A 266 -6.22 32.02 19.74
CA SER A 266 -6.45 32.07 18.29
C SER A 266 -6.36 30.69 17.65
N PHE A 267 -5.40 29.86 18.07
CA PHE A 267 -5.27 28.47 17.59
C PHE A 267 -6.49 27.60 17.94
N ASN A 268 -7.18 27.88 19.05
CA ASN A 268 -8.39 27.15 19.45
C ASN A 268 -9.64 27.64 18.71
N LYS A 269 -9.63 28.85 18.14
CA LYS A 269 -10.78 29.44 17.43
C LYS A 269 -10.79 29.13 15.94
N VAL A 270 -9.63 28.98 15.31
CA VAL A 270 -9.56 28.66 13.87
C VAL A 270 -9.93 27.19 13.64
N PRO A 271 -10.88 26.89 12.74
CA PRO A 271 -11.29 25.52 12.43
C PRO A 271 -10.12 24.65 11.93
N THR A 272 -10.12 23.37 12.27
CA THR A 272 -9.11 22.42 11.77
C THR A 272 -9.53 21.78 10.45
N GLY A 273 -8.56 21.51 9.59
CA GLY A 273 -8.77 20.87 8.29
C GLY A 273 -7.63 19.94 7.91
N PHE A 274 -7.70 19.33 6.72
CA PHE A 274 -6.65 18.44 6.23
C PHE A 274 -6.09 18.86 4.88
N VAL A 275 -6.76 18.50 3.79
CA VAL A 275 -6.41 18.92 2.42
C VAL A 275 -7.59 19.74 1.88
N PRO A 276 -7.38 21.00 1.46
CA PRO A 276 -8.43 21.81 0.86
C PRO A 276 -9.05 21.12 -0.36
N THR A 277 -10.36 21.28 -0.53
CA THR A 277 -11.06 20.88 -1.75
C THR A 277 -10.57 21.74 -2.92
N GLN A 278 -10.45 21.12 -4.09
CA GLN A 278 -9.86 21.74 -5.28
C GLN A 278 -10.86 21.70 -6.42
N ASP A 279 -10.96 22.78 -7.18
CA ASP A 279 -11.55 22.72 -8.51
C ASP A 279 -10.58 21.98 -9.44
N LYS A 280 -10.96 20.77 -9.88
CA LYS A 280 -10.17 19.95 -10.80
C LYS A 280 -10.67 20.01 -12.25
N GLN A 281 -11.51 21.00 -12.58
CA GLN A 281 -12.20 21.13 -13.87
C GLN A 281 -13.16 19.98 -14.19
N TYR A 282 -13.56 19.20 -13.19
CA TYR A 282 -14.68 18.29 -13.34
C TYR A 282 -15.42 18.14 -12.03
N LEU A 283 -16.70 17.80 -12.14
CA LEU A 283 -17.60 17.48 -11.03
C LEU A 283 -18.15 16.08 -11.25
N VAL A 284 -18.45 15.39 -10.15
CA VAL A 284 -19.05 14.07 -10.18
C VAL A 284 -20.49 14.23 -9.73
N ALA A 285 -21.43 14.00 -10.64
CA ALA A 285 -22.84 13.89 -10.30
C ALA A 285 -23.26 12.41 -10.34
N PHE A 286 -24.17 12.03 -9.49
CA PHE A 286 -24.76 10.70 -9.52
C PHE A 286 -26.27 10.79 -9.33
N ALA A 287 -26.97 9.81 -9.89
CA ALA A 287 -28.39 9.58 -9.68
C ALA A 287 -28.59 8.21 -9.04
N GLN A 288 -29.42 8.17 -8.00
CA GLN A 288 -29.92 6.95 -7.39
C GLN A 288 -31.44 6.95 -7.53
N LEU A 289 -31.96 6.09 -8.40
CA LEU A 289 -33.38 5.87 -8.57
C LEU A 289 -33.89 4.90 -7.48
N PRO A 290 -35.21 4.86 -7.24
CA PRO A 290 -35.83 3.84 -6.40
C PRO A 290 -35.42 2.43 -6.81
N ASP A 291 -35.36 1.53 -5.83
CA ASP A 291 -34.95 0.14 -6.05
C ASP A 291 -35.90 -0.57 -7.02
N GLY A 292 -35.33 -1.41 -7.90
CA GLY A 292 -36.07 -2.07 -8.98
C GLY A 292 -36.30 -1.23 -10.23
N ALA A 293 -35.84 0.03 -10.28
CA ALA A 293 -35.87 0.81 -11.52
C ALA A 293 -34.99 0.17 -12.62
N SER A 294 -35.51 0.14 -13.86
CA SER A 294 -34.79 -0.38 -15.01
C SER A 294 -33.67 0.56 -15.47
N LEU A 295 -32.70 0.00 -16.20
CA LEU A 295 -31.62 0.77 -16.80
C LEU A 295 -32.15 1.86 -17.75
N ASP A 296 -33.23 1.60 -18.50
CA ASP A 296 -33.85 2.58 -19.40
C ASP A 296 -34.36 3.82 -18.63
N ARG A 297 -34.97 3.63 -17.46
CA ARG A 297 -35.41 4.73 -16.60
C ARG A 297 -34.22 5.53 -16.08
N THR A 298 -33.17 4.84 -15.67
CA THR A 298 -31.93 5.46 -15.21
C THR A 298 -31.26 6.24 -16.33
N GLU A 299 -31.19 5.69 -17.53
CA GLU A 299 -30.65 6.36 -18.71
C GLU A 299 -31.44 7.64 -19.03
N ALA A 300 -32.77 7.60 -18.96
CA ALA A 300 -33.60 8.78 -19.17
C ALA A 300 -33.34 9.88 -18.12
N VAL A 301 -33.11 9.53 -16.85
CA VAL A 301 -32.68 10.48 -15.80
C VAL A 301 -31.29 11.04 -16.12
N ILE A 302 -30.33 10.18 -16.44
CA ILE A 302 -28.94 10.55 -16.72
C ILE A 302 -28.82 11.44 -17.96
N ARG A 303 -29.63 11.19 -19.01
CA ARG A 303 -29.74 12.07 -20.18
C ARG A 303 -30.32 13.43 -19.80
N ARG A 304 -31.41 13.48 -19.01
CA ARG A 304 -31.94 14.76 -18.49
C ARG A 304 -30.92 15.53 -17.66
N MET A 305 -30.16 14.85 -16.79
CA MET A 305 -29.07 15.46 -16.03
C MET A 305 -28.00 16.05 -16.95
N SER A 306 -27.63 15.30 -18.00
CA SER A 306 -26.65 15.73 -18.99
C SER A 306 -27.14 16.98 -19.74
N ASP A 307 -28.40 17.00 -20.18
CA ASP A 307 -29.02 18.14 -20.87
C ASP A 307 -29.12 19.39 -20.00
N ILE A 308 -29.46 19.22 -18.71
CA ILE A 308 -29.49 20.32 -17.73
C ILE A 308 -28.07 20.85 -17.53
N GLY A 309 -27.10 19.96 -17.30
CA GLY A 309 -25.72 20.34 -17.06
C GLY A 309 -25.08 21.05 -18.25
N LEU A 310 -25.30 20.58 -19.47
CA LEU A 310 -24.78 21.19 -20.70
C LEU A 310 -25.35 22.59 -21.00
N LYS A 311 -26.53 22.92 -20.46
CA LYS A 311 -27.11 24.27 -20.58
C LYS A 311 -26.54 25.26 -19.57
N LEU A 312 -25.88 24.76 -18.51
CA LEU A 312 -25.35 25.60 -17.46
C LEU A 312 -24.02 26.25 -17.90
N PRO A 313 -23.87 27.59 -17.81
CA PRO A 313 -22.61 28.25 -18.13
C PRO A 313 -21.46 27.73 -17.26
N GLY A 314 -20.33 27.37 -17.87
CA GLY A 314 -19.16 26.82 -17.19
C GLY A 314 -19.00 25.30 -17.31
N VAL A 315 -19.98 24.59 -17.89
CA VAL A 315 -19.93 23.14 -18.16
C VAL A 315 -19.64 22.91 -19.65
N GLN A 316 -18.54 22.22 -19.94
CA GLN A 316 -18.09 21.95 -21.31
C GLN A 316 -18.70 20.67 -21.88
N SER A 317 -18.73 19.61 -21.08
CA SER A 317 -19.19 18.28 -21.53
C SER A 317 -19.71 17.43 -20.38
N ALA A 318 -20.60 16.49 -20.68
CA ALA A 318 -21.15 15.53 -19.73
C ALA A 318 -20.80 14.10 -20.17
N VAL A 319 -19.97 13.39 -19.40
CA VAL A 319 -19.65 11.98 -19.64
C VAL A 319 -20.55 11.12 -18.75
N ALA A 320 -21.53 10.48 -19.36
CA ALA A 320 -22.58 9.73 -18.68
C ALA A 320 -22.31 8.22 -18.66
N PHE A 321 -22.50 7.60 -17.50
CA PHE A 321 -22.41 6.16 -17.26
C PHE A 321 -23.70 5.68 -16.57
N PRO A 322 -24.80 5.43 -17.32
CA PRO A 322 -25.98 4.79 -16.76
C PRO A 322 -25.62 3.35 -16.36
N GLY A 323 -26.12 2.90 -15.21
CA GLY A 323 -25.84 1.56 -14.68
C GLY A 323 -24.63 1.48 -13.76
N LEU A 324 -23.94 2.60 -13.48
CA LEU A 324 -22.75 2.64 -12.62
C LEU A 324 -23.06 3.40 -11.31
N SER A 325 -22.84 2.76 -10.16
CA SER A 325 -23.06 3.36 -8.84
C SER A 325 -21.82 4.11 -8.33
N ILE A 326 -22.02 5.26 -7.67
CA ILE A 326 -20.93 6.03 -7.03
C ILE A 326 -20.29 5.27 -5.86
N SER A 327 -21.04 4.34 -5.28
CA SER A 327 -20.60 3.48 -4.19
C SER A 327 -19.79 2.31 -4.76
N GLY A 328 -18.46 2.45 -4.74
CA GLY A 328 -17.53 1.40 -5.19
C GLY A 328 -17.43 1.19 -6.70
N PHE A 329 -18.04 2.05 -7.53
CA PHE A 329 -18.13 1.87 -8.99
C PHE A 329 -18.70 0.49 -9.38
N SER A 330 -19.66 -0.01 -8.61
CA SER A 330 -20.37 -1.26 -8.90
C SER A 330 -21.47 -1.06 -9.95
N VAL A 331 -21.79 -2.12 -10.71
CA VAL A 331 -22.88 -2.10 -11.68
C VAL A 331 -24.23 -2.23 -10.96
N ALA A 332 -25.14 -1.30 -11.18
CA ALA A 332 -26.49 -1.29 -10.63
C ALA A 332 -27.48 -0.59 -11.59
N PRO A 333 -28.59 -1.23 -11.99
CA PRO A 333 -29.48 -0.69 -13.02
C PRO A 333 -30.23 0.59 -12.59
N ASN A 334 -30.44 0.80 -11.29
CA ASN A 334 -31.08 1.97 -10.72
C ASN A 334 -30.10 3.10 -10.36
N ALA A 335 -28.82 3.00 -10.73
CA ALA A 335 -27.80 4.00 -10.41
C ALA A 335 -27.08 4.48 -11.67
N GLY A 336 -26.63 5.73 -11.67
CA GLY A 336 -25.81 6.26 -12.75
C GLY A 336 -24.91 7.39 -12.30
N ILE A 337 -23.82 7.61 -13.02
CA ILE A 337 -22.86 8.68 -12.77
C ILE A 337 -22.73 9.56 -14.01
N VAL A 338 -22.57 10.86 -13.81
CA VAL A 338 -22.20 11.82 -14.84
C VAL A 338 -20.97 12.59 -14.38
N PHE A 339 -19.90 12.56 -15.17
CA PHE A 339 -18.75 13.44 -14.99
C PHE A 339 -18.97 14.71 -15.82
N PHE A 340 -19.27 15.81 -15.15
CA PHE A 340 -19.37 17.12 -15.79
C PHE A 340 -17.98 17.72 -15.88
N CYS A 341 -17.40 17.75 -17.08
CA CYS A 341 -16.14 18.45 -17.32
C CYS A 341 -16.46 19.94 -17.49
N LEU A 342 -15.72 20.77 -16.78
CA LEU A 342 -15.92 22.22 -16.73
C LEU A 342 -15.04 22.91 -17.75
N ASP A 343 -15.46 24.10 -18.16
CA ASP A 343 -14.67 24.95 -19.04
C ASP A 343 -13.28 25.26 -18.46
N PRO A 344 -12.30 25.60 -19.32
CA PRO A 344 -10.98 26.06 -18.88
C PRO A 344 -11.06 27.17 -17.82
N PHE A 345 -10.10 27.19 -16.90
CA PHE A 345 -10.05 28.21 -15.85
C PHE A 345 -9.99 29.65 -16.38
N GLU A 346 -9.45 29.83 -17.60
CA GLU A 346 -9.36 31.13 -18.27
C GLU A 346 -10.73 31.69 -18.63
N ASP A 347 -11.71 30.83 -18.89
CA ASP A 347 -13.08 31.21 -19.25
C ASP A 347 -13.96 31.38 -18.00
N ARG A 348 -13.57 30.75 -16.87
CA ARG A 348 -14.30 30.76 -15.59
C ARG A 348 -13.76 31.78 -14.58
N LYS A 349 -13.82 33.08 -14.91
CA LYS A 349 -13.22 34.16 -14.09
C LYS A 349 -14.04 34.66 -12.91
N THR A 350 -15.35 34.39 -12.86
CA THR A 350 -16.22 34.90 -11.78
C THR A 350 -16.41 33.86 -10.68
N PRO A 351 -16.60 34.26 -9.40
CA PRO A 351 -16.82 33.31 -8.30
C PRO A 351 -18.02 32.37 -8.50
N LYS A 352 -19.04 32.83 -9.26
CA LYS A 352 -20.21 32.03 -9.62
C LYS A 352 -19.91 30.87 -10.57
N LEU A 353 -18.80 30.95 -11.32
CA LEU A 353 -18.34 29.91 -12.26
C LEU A 353 -17.27 29.00 -11.62
N SER A 354 -17.09 29.06 -10.30
CA SER A 354 -16.22 28.12 -9.59
C SER A 354 -16.87 26.74 -9.53
N GLY A 355 -16.06 25.66 -9.50
CA GLY A 355 -16.56 24.29 -9.42
C GLY A 355 -17.59 24.08 -8.29
N PRO A 356 -17.35 24.54 -7.04
CA PRO A 356 -18.34 24.45 -5.97
C PRO A 356 -19.63 25.24 -6.23
N ALA A 357 -19.55 26.41 -6.86
CA ALA A 357 -20.73 27.20 -7.21
C ALA A 357 -21.56 26.54 -8.32
N ILE A 358 -20.90 26.00 -9.35
CA ILE A 358 -21.52 25.21 -10.41
C ILE A 358 -22.16 23.94 -9.82
N ALA A 359 -21.49 23.23 -8.90
CA ALA A 359 -22.06 22.08 -8.22
C ALA A 359 -23.32 22.45 -7.41
N GLY A 360 -23.31 23.59 -6.71
CA GLY A 360 -24.46 24.10 -5.99
C GLY A 360 -25.65 24.43 -6.90
N GLU A 361 -25.38 25.10 -8.02
CA GLU A 361 -26.40 25.43 -9.03
C GLU A 361 -26.98 24.18 -9.71
N LEU A 362 -26.12 23.21 -10.07
CA LEU A 362 -26.55 21.91 -10.57
C LEU A 362 -27.44 21.18 -9.57
N ASN A 363 -27.06 21.15 -8.29
CA ASN A 363 -27.87 20.55 -7.23
C ASN A 363 -29.24 21.25 -7.08
N GLN A 364 -29.27 22.58 -7.20
CA GLN A 364 -30.52 23.34 -7.17
C GLN A 364 -31.43 22.99 -8.36
N GLN A 365 -30.88 22.87 -9.56
CA GLN A 365 -31.65 22.50 -10.75
C GLN A 365 -32.07 21.03 -10.73
N PHE A 366 -31.21 20.12 -10.25
CA PHE A 366 -31.51 18.70 -10.10
C PHE A 366 -32.58 18.42 -9.06
N ALA A 367 -32.86 19.34 -8.13
CA ALA A 367 -34.01 19.23 -7.24
C ALA A 367 -35.37 19.16 -7.97
N SER A 368 -35.44 19.53 -9.26
CA SER A 368 -36.62 19.34 -10.11
C SER A 368 -36.82 17.90 -10.61
N ILE A 369 -35.79 17.04 -10.52
CA ILE A 369 -35.85 15.65 -10.95
C ILE A 369 -36.46 14.82 -9.82
N GLN A 370 -37.76 14.53 -9.93
CA GLN A 370 -38.49 13.78 -8.90
C GLN A 370 -38.24 12.26 -8.94
N ASP A 371 -37.73 11.75 -10.06
CA ASP A 371 -37.56 10.31 -10.29
C ASP A 371 -36.36 9.68 -9.54
N ALA A 372 -35.42 10.50 -9.05
CA ALA A 372 -34.16 10.02 -8.48
C ALA A 372 -33.62 10.98 -7.42
N PHE A 373 -32.87 10.45 -6.45
CA PHE A 373 -31.97 11.27 -5.64
C PHE A 373 -30.73 11.60 -6.47
N VAL A 374 -30.53 12.89 -6.74
CA VAL A 374 -29.41 13.38 -7.55
C VAL A 374 -28.55 14.32 -6.73
N LEU A 375 -27.24 14.10 -6.76
CA LEU A 375 -26.28 14.94 -6.07
C LEU A 375 -24.99 15.10 -6.89
N THR A 376 -24.52 16.33 -6.96
CA THR A 376 -23.25 16.75 -7.56
C THR A 376 -22.28 17.10 -6.46
N VAL A 377 -21.13 16.44 -6.49
CA VAL A 377 -20.04 16.60 -5.51
C VAL A 377 -18.71 16.88 -6.20
N PRO A 378 -17.81 17.60 -5.54
CA PRO A 378 -16.46 17.78 -6.06
C PRO A 378 -15.68 16.45 -6.01
N PRO A 379 -14.67 16.29 -6.88
CA PRO A 379 -13.80 15.13 -6.86
C PRO A 379 -12.92 15.08 -5.60
N PRO A 380 -12.36 13.91 -5.25
CA PRO A 380 -11.50 13.75 -4.09
C PRO A 380 -10.24 14.62 -4.20
N PRO A 381 -9.80 15.31 -3.13
CA PRO A 381 -8.62 16.17 -3.16
C PRO A 381 -7.33 15.42 -3.55
N VAL A 382 -7.19 14.16 -3.11
CA VAL A 382 -6.06 13.28 -3.45
C VAL A 382 -6.58 12.08 -4.23
N MET A 383 -6.12 11.91 -5.47
CA MET A 383 -6.55 10.77 -6.30
C MET A 383 -6.06 9.44 -5.68
N GLY A 384 -6.91 8.42 -5.74
CA GLY A 384 -6.64 7.11 -5.14
C GLY A 384 -6.96 7.01 -3.64
N LEU A 385 -7.41 8.10 -3.00
CA LEU A 385 -7.85 8.14 -1.60
C LEU A 385 -9.33 8.56 -1.49
N GLY A 386 -10.18 7.82 -2.22
CA GLY A 386 -11.62 8.01 -2.26
C GLY A 386 -12.17 8.26 -3.66
N THR A 387 -13.50 8.17 -3.80
CA THR A 387 -14.22 8.41 -5.06
C THR A 387 -14.82 9.80 -5.14
N ILE A 388 -15.12 10.43 -4.00
CA ILE A 388 -15.73 11.76 -3.87
C ILE A 388 -15.02 12.59 -2.79
N GLY A 389 -15.19 13.90 -2.83
CA GLY A 389 -14.73 14.78 -1.75
C GLY A 389 -15.59 14.68 -0.49
N GLY A 390 -15.01 15.00 0.67
CA GLY A 390 -15.70 15.01 1.97
C GLY A 390 -15.15 13.97 2.94
N PHE A 391 -16.00 13.57 3.89
CA PHE A 391 -15.75 12.48 4.82
C PHE A 391 -16.50 11.21 4.40
N LYS A 392 -15.95 10.06 4.81
CA LYS A 392 -16.58 8.76 4.64
C LYS A 392 -16.33 7.90 5.86
N LEU A 393 -17.39 7.28 6.35
CA LEU A 393 -17.36 6.32 7.46
C LEU A 393 -18.21 5.10 7.14
N PHE A 394 -17.85 3.97 7.71
CA PHE A 394 -18.67 2.76 7.72
C PHE A 394 -19.29 2.59 9.10
N VAL A 395 -20.59 2.33 9.15
CA VAL A 395 -21.26 1.81 10.35
C VAL A 395 -21.17 0.29 10.27
N GLU A 396 -20.47 -0.32 11.22
CA GLU A 396 -20.29 -1.76 11.37
C GLU A 396 -21.33 -2.32 12.35
N ASP A 397 -21.96 -3.43 11.96
CA ASP A 397 -22.73 -4.27 12.86
C ASP A 397 -21.80 -5.33 13.48
N ARG A 398 -21.41 -5.12 14.75
CA ARG A 398 -20.54 -6.04 15.50
C ARG A 398 -21.32 -7.01 16.38
N ALA A 399 -22.64 -6.91 16.43
CA ALA A 399 -23.50 -7.73 17.28
C ALA A 399 -24.51 -8.59 16.49
N ASP A 400 -24.40 -8.60 15.16
CA ASP A 400 -25.29 -9.35 14.26
C ASP A 400 -26.77 -8.94 14.42
N LEU A 401 -27.00 -7.62 14.51
CA LEU A 401 -28.30 -6.98 14.57
C LEU A 401 -29.11 -7.15 13.28
N GLY A 402 -28.43 -7.38 12.15
CA GLY A 402 -29.02 -7.63 10.84
C GLY A 402 -29.16 -6.37 9.99
N TYR A 403 -29.45 -6.57 8.69
CA TYR A 403 -29.45 -5.50 7.70
C TYR A 403 -30.54 -4.45 7.92
N ASP A 404 -31.74 -4.83 8.38
CA ASP A 404 -32.83 -3.89 8.66
C ASP A 404 -32.48 -2.91 9.78
N ALA A 405 -31.92 -3.43 10.87
CA ALA A 405 -31.46 -2.61 11.99
C ALA A 405 -30.34 -1.66 11.53
N LEU A 406 -29.39 -2.17 10.74
CA LEU A 406 -28.31 -1.36 10.16
C LEU A 406 -28.86 -0.23 9.27
N TYR A 407 -29.84 -0.51 8.41
CA TYR A 407 -30.48 0.48 7.54
C TYR A 407 -31.20 1.56 8.36
N GLN A 408 -32.00 1.18 9.35
CA GLN A 408 -32.71 2.11 10.22
C GLN A 408 -31.75 3.04 10.98
N ASN A 409 -30.64 2.49 11.48
CA ASN A 409 -29.61 3.28 12.17
C ASN A 409 -28.97 4.31 11.23
N ILE A 410 -28.66 3.92 10.00
CA ILE A 410 -28.08 4.82 9.00
C ILE A 410 -29.07 5.92 8.62
N GLN A 411 -30.32 5.57 8.31
CA GLN A 411 -31.33 6.57 7.95
C GLN A 411 -31.63 7.53 9.12
N SER A 412 -31.59 7.04 10.37
CA SER A 412 -31.69 7.89 11.56
C SER A 412 -30.54 8.90 11.65
N ILE A 413 -29.30 8.46 11.43
CA ILE A 413 -28.11 9.34 11.42
C ILE A 413 -28.22 10.36 10.27
N ILE A 414 -28.59 9.94 9.06
CA ILE A 414 -28.76 10.82 7.90
C ILE A 414 -29.86 11.85 8.16
N GLY A 415 -31.03 11.43 8.66
CA GLY A 415 -32.13 12.35 8.99
C GLY A 415 -31.73 13.41 10.03
N LYS A 416 -30.97 13.02 11.06
CA LYS A 416 -30.42 13.95 12.05
C LYS A 416 -29.32 14.84 11.48
N SER A 417 -28.54 14.35 10.51
CA SER A 417 -27.51 15.13 9.85
C SER A 417 -28.09 16.34 9.10
N TYR A 418 -29.26 16.20 8.47
CA TYR A 418 -29.96 17.31 7.79
C TYR A 418 -30.45 18.40 8.75
N GLN A 419 -30.67 18.06 10.02
CA GLN A 419 -31.06 19.02 11.06
C GLN A 419 -29.84 19.66 11.75
N THR A 420 -28.63 19.17 11.48
CA THR A 420 -27.41 19.61 12.15
C THR A 420 -26.68 20.65 11.31
N PRO A 421 -26.60 21.92 11.75
CA PRO A 421 -25.83 22.94 11.06
C PRO A 421 -24.34 22.53 10.99
N GLY A 422 -23.75 22.62 9.79
CA GLY A 422 -22.34 22.29 9.55
C GLY A 422 -22.11 21.02 8.73
N LEU A 423 -23.13 20.20 8.53
CA LEU A 423 -23.11 19.05 7.61
C LEU A 423 -23.89 19.39 6.34
N ALA A 424 -23.39 18.96 5.19
CA ALA A 424 -24.09 19.09 3.91
C ALA A 424 -23.89 17.85 3.04
N GLY A 425 -24.90 17.55 2.22
CA GLY A 425 -24.82 16.46 1.25
C GLY A 425 -24.53 15.11 1.90
N THR A 426 -25.05 14.85 3.10
CA THR A 426 -24.90 13.54 3.76
C THR A 426 -25.85 12.54 3.11
N PHE A 427 -25.34 11.39 2.69
CA PHE A 427 -26.13 10.34 2.04
C PHE A 427 -25.52 8.95 2.26
N SER A 428 -26.33 7.93 2.01
CA SER A 428 -25.91 6.54 1.88
C SER A 428 -26.66 5.91 0.71
N THR A 429 -26.00 5.03 -0.03
CA THR A 429 -26.64 4.20 -1.07
C THR A 429 -27.05 2.84 -0.53
N PHE A 430 -26.92 2.59 0.78
CA PHE A 430 -27.30 1.32 1.37
C PHE A 430 -28.82 1.25 1.55
N THR A 431 -29.41 0.20 0.99
CA THR A 431 -30.84 -0.10 1.05
C THR A 431 -31.00 -1.60 1.31
N VAL A 432 -32.12 -1.96 1.94
CA VAL A 432 -32.48 -3.35 2.28
C VAL A 432 -33.83 -3.75 1.70
N ASN A 433 -34.51 -2.82 1.04
CA ASN A 433 -35.86 -3.00 0.50
C ASN A 433 -35.85 -3.18 -1.02
N VAL A 434 -34.77 -3.75 -1.57
CA VAL A 434 -34.69 -3.97 -3.01
C VAL A 434 -35.60 -5.13 -3.38
N PRO A 435 -36.57 -4.94 -4.29
CA PRO A 435 -37.45 -6.03 -4.71
C PRO A 435 -36.65 -7.18 -5.32
N GLN A 436 -36.92 -8.39 -4.84
CA GLN A 436 -36.32 -9.63 -5.30
C GLN A 436 -37.44 -10.65 -5.59
N LEU A 437 -37.17 -11.58 -6.49
CA LEU A 437 -38.07 -12.71 -6.72
C LEU A 437 -37.45 -13.94 -6.07
N ASP A 438 -38.10 -14.45 -5.03
CA ASP A 438 -37.74 -15.73 -4.44
C ASP A 438 -38.46 -16.86 -5.18
N ALA A 439 -37.71 -17.88 -5.57
CA ALA A 439 -38.20 -19.00 -6.36
C ALA A 439 -38.16 -20.26 -5.50
N ASP A 440 -39.25 -20.51 -4.77
CA ASP A 440 -39.38 -21.68 -3.90
C ASP A 440 -39.73 -22.91 -4.74
N ILE A 441 -38.85 -23.92 -4.70
CA ILE A 441 -38.97 -25.13 -5.50
C ILE A 441 -39.65 -26.21 -4.67
N ASP A 442 -40.82 -26.65 -5.09
CA ASP A 442 -41.51 -27.81 -4.55
C ASP A 442 -40.80 -29.10 -5.01
N ARG A 443 -39.79 -29.49 -4.24
CA ARG A 443 -38.99 -30.69 -4.49
C ARG A 443 -39.83 -31.97 -4.48
N VAL A 444 -40.95 -31.98 -3.75
CA VAL A 444 -41.87 -33.12 -3.68
C VAL A 444 -42.62 -33.26 -5.01
N LYS A 445 -43.19 -32.18 -5.53
CA LYS A 445 -43.83 -32.16 -6.86
C LYS A 445 -42.84 -32.42 -7.99
N ALA A 446 -41.63 -31.85 -7.92
CA ALA A 446 -40.58 -32.13 -8.90
C ALA A 446 -40.28 -33.63 -8.96
N LYS A 447 -40.16 -34.30 -7.81
CA LYS A 447 -39.98 -35.76 -7.75
C LYS A 447 -41.20 -36.54 -8.27
N GLN A 448 -42.42 -36.13 -7.92
CA GLN A 448 -43.66 -36.77 -8.41
C GLN A 448 -43.84 -36.66 -9.93
N GLN A 449 -43.48 -35.51 -10.51
CA GLN A 449 -43.54 -35.25 -11.95
C GLN A 449 -42.34 -35.83 -12.71
N GLY A 450 -41.36 -36.42 -11.99
CA GLY A 450 -40.17 -37.01 -12.56
C GLY A 450 -39.18 -35.98 -13.13
N VAL A 451 -39.12 -34.78 -12.58
CA VAL A 451 -38.26 -33.68 -13.04
C VAL A 451 -36.97 -33.65 -12.20
N PRO A 452 -35.78 -33.88 -12.80
CA PRO A 452 -34.51 -33.71 -12.10
C PRO A 452 -34.29 -32.24 -11.71
N LEU A 453 -33.90 -31.98 -10.46
CA LEU A 453 -33.67 -30.62 -9.97
C LEU A 453 -32.56 -29.90 -10.77
N GLN A 454 -31.57 -30.63 -11.25
CA GLN A 454 -30.50 -30.07 -12.08
C GLN A 454 -31.06 -29.48 -13.38
N ASN A 455 -31.97 -30.17 -14.07
CA ASN A 455 -32.61 -29.65 -15.29
C ASN A 455 -33.43 -28.39 -15.00
N LEU A 456 -34.09 -28.34 -13.83
CA LEU A 456 -34.82 -27.16 -13.39
C LEU A 456 -33.88 -25.98 -13.15
N PHE A 457 -32.79 -26.18 -12.39
CA PHE A 457 -31.79 -25.15 -12.14
C PHE A 457 -31.09 -24.68 -13.43
N GLU A 458 -30.74 -25.60 -14.32
CA GLU A 458 -30.13 -25.30 -15.61
C GLU A 458 -31.09 -24.52 -16.51
N THR A 459 -32.38 -24.89 -16.52
CA THR A 459 -33.42 -24.12 -17.23
C THR A 459 -33.48 -22.69 -16.68
N MET A 460 -33.54 -22.51 -15.36
CA MET A 460 -33.56 -21.17 -14.77
C MET A 460 -32.27 -20.40 -15.04
N GLN A 461 -31.11 -21.04 -14.94
CA GLN A 461 -29.80 -20.42 -15.17
C GLN A 461 -29.62 -19.98 -16.63
N ILE A 462 -29.92 -20.85 -17.59
CA ILE A 462 -29.78 -20.54 -19.03
C ILE A 462 -30.77 -19.44 -19.41
N TYR A 463 -32.06 -19.61 -19.11
CA TYR A 463 -33.08 -18.68 -19.61
C TYR A 463 -33.00 -17.31 -18.91
N LEU A 464 -32.74 -17.26 -17.59
CA LEU A 464 -32.76 -16.01 -16.81
C LEU A 464 -31.35 -15.42 -16.58
N GLY A 465 -30.41 -16.24 -16.13
CA GLY A 465 -29.06 -15.82 -15.70
C GLY A 465 -28.03 -15.68 -16.81
N SER A 466 -28.32 -16.20 -18.00
CA SER A 466 -27.38 -16.41 -19.11
C SER A 466 -26.32 -17.47 -18.79
N LEU A 467 -25.97 -18.28 -19.79
CA LEU A 467 -24.93 -19.30 -19.68
C LEU A 467 -23.88 -19.05 -20.75
N TYR A 468 -22.61 -18.92 -20.33
CA TYR A 468 -21.49 -19.00 -21.25
C TYR A 468 -21.41 -20.43 -21.81
N VAL A 469 -21.53 -20.58 -23.13
CA VAL A 469 -21.53 -21.87 -23.81
C VAL A 469 -20.12 -22.23 -24.26
N ASN A 470 -19.52 -21.37 -25.07
CA ASN A 470 -18.18 -21.53 -25.64
C ASN A 470 -17.70 -20.20 -26.25
N ASP A 471 -16.56 -20.25 -26.93
CA ASP A 471 -16.02 -19.14 -27.70
C ASP A 471 -16.07 -19.43 -29.21
N PHE A 472 -16.17 -18.38 -30.02
CA PHE A 472 -15.99 -18.45 -31.48
C PHE A 472 -15.06 -17.34 -31.99
N ASN A 473 -14.35 -17.58 -33.08
CA ASN A 473 -13.43 -16.61 -33.67
C ASN A 473 -14.09 -15.89 -34.85
N ARG A 474 -14.05 -14.55 -34.84
CA ARG A 474 -14.48 -13.72 -35.96
C ARG A 474 -13.51 -12.55 -36.11
N PHE A 475 -13.09 -12.26 -37.34
CA PHE A 475 -12.15 -11.17 -37.63
C PHE A 475 -10.81 -11.25 -36.85
N GLY A 476 -10.35 -12.47 -36.55
CA GLY A 476 -9.11 -12.69 -35.80
C GLY A 476 -9.21 -12.41 -34.30
N ARG A 477 -10.42 -12.15 -33.78
CA ARG A 477 -10.70 -11.98 -32.35
C ARG A 477 -11.64 -13.08 -31.86
N THR A 478 -11.33 -13.63 -30.70
CA THR A 478 -12.20 -14.58 -29.99
C THR A 478 -13.32 -13.82 -29.28
N TYR A 479 -14.56 -14.26 -29.50
CA TYR A 479 -15.78 -13.74 -28.89
C TYR A 479 -16.50 -14.84 -28.11
N GLN A 480 -17.12 -14.47 -26.99
CA GLN A 480 -17.91 -15.39 -26.17
C GLN A 480 -19.29 -15.63 -26.79
N VAL A 481 -19.77 -16.87 -26.71
CA VAL A 481 -21.15 -17.27 -27.01
C VAL A 481 -21.90 -17.43 -25.70
N ILE A 482 -22.94 -16.61 -25.52
CA ILE A 482 -23.79 -16.61 -24.32
C ILE A 482 -25.19 -17.04 -24.75
N ALA A 483 -25.72 -18.10 -24.13
CA ALA A 483 -27.10 -18.51 -24.27
C ALA A 483 -27.96 -17.81 -23.21
N GLN A 484 -29.03 -17.14 -23.63
CA GLN A 484 -30.01 -16.50 -22.77
C GLN A 484 -31.38 -16.50 -23.46
N ALA A 485 -32.47 -16.45 -22.71
CA ALA A 485 -33.78 -16.20 -23.31
C ALA A 485 -33.87 -14.76 -23.83
N ASP A 486 -34.58 -14.56 -24.94
CA ASP A 486 -34.93 -13.23 -25.42
C ASP A 486 -35.73 -12.47 -24.36
N ALA A 487 -35.55 -11.14 -24.31
CA ALA A 487 -36.08 -10.28 -23.25
C ALA A 487 -37.58 -10.51 -22.95
N GLN A 488 -38.42 -10.65 -23.99
CA GLN A 488 -39.87 -10.84 -23.87
C GLN A 488 -40.29 -12.12 -23.11
N PHE A 489 -39.40 -13.08 -22.90
CA PHE A 489 -39.67 -14.33 -22.19
C PHE A 489 -39.11 -14.36 -20.76
N ARG A 490 -38.55 -13.24 -20.28
CA ARG A 490 -37.92 -13.11 -18.95
C ARG A 490 -38.09 -11.71 -18.35
N ASP A 491 -39.08 -10.97 -18.81
CA ASP A 491 -39.32 -9.58 -18.40
C ASP A 491 -40.17 -9.52 -17.12
N ARG A 492 -41.11 -10.46 -16.94
CA ARG A 492 -42.03 -10.49 -15.80
C ARG A 492 -41.91 -11.75 -14.96
N ALA A 493 -42.32 -11.68 -13.70
CA ALA A 493 -42.32 -12.82 -12.78
C ALA A 493 -43.17 -13.99 -13.31
N GLU A 494 -44.28 -13.72 -14.00
CA GLU A 494 -45.12 -14.77 -14.58
C GLU A 494 -44.40 -15.54 -15.70
N ASP A 495 -43.45 -14.92 -16.40
CA ASP A 495 -42.73 -15.58 -17.48
C ASP A 495 -41.85 -16.73 -16.97
N ILE A 496 -41.34 -16.62 -15.74
CA ILE A 496 -40.61 -17.71 -15.06
C ILE A 496 -41.49 -18.96 -14.98
N THR A 497 -42.78 -18.81 -14.68
CA THR A 497 -43.71 -19.94 -14.54
C THR A 497 -44.05 -20.61 -15.88
N ARG A 498 -43.90 -19.87 -16.99
CA ARG A 498 -44.15 -20.34 -18.37
C ARG A 498 -42.98 -21.09 -18.97
N LEU A 499 -41.76 -20.86 -18.46
CA LEU A 499 -40.59 -21.65 -18.83
C LEU A 499 -40.87 -23.12 -18.57
N LYS A 500 -40.33 -23.99 -19.43
CA LYS A 500 -40.59 -25.43 -19.36
C LYS A 500 -39.30 -26.18 -19.21
N THR A 501 -39.27 -27.13 -18.30
CA THR A 501 -38.16 -28.08 -18.16
C THR A 501 -38.63 -29.48 -18.55
N ARG A 502 -37.70 -30.35 -18.93
CA ARG A 502 -38.02 -31.70 -19.38
C ARG A 502 -38.03 -32.66 -18.20
N ASN A 503 -39.11 -33.43 -18.05
CA ASN A 503 -39.16 -34.54 -17.09
C ASN A 503 -38.51 -35.82 -17.65
N ALA A 504 -38.31 -36.82 -16.81
CA ALA A 504 -37.72 -38.11 -17.16
C ALA A 504 -38.54 -38.90 -18.20
N LYS A 505 -39.81 -38.55 -18.43
CA LYS A 505 -40.67 -39.10 -19.48
C LYS A 505 -40.59 -38.32 -20.80
N GLY A 506 -39.66 -37.36 -20.90
CA GLY A 506 -39.48 -36.51 -22.08
C GLY A 506 -40.53 -35.39 -22.24
N GLN A 507 -41.53 -35.32 -21.35
CA GLN A 507 -42.60 -34.34 -21.39
C GLN A 507 -42.11 -32.98 -20.87
N MET A 508 -42.61 -31.91 -21.47
CA MET A 508 -42.29 -30.54 -21.03
C MET A 508 -43.22 -30.17 -19.88
N VAL A 509 -42.63 -29.91 -18.71
CA VAL A 509 -43.34 -29.51 -17.50
C VAL A 509 -43.10 -28.01 -17.28
N PRO A 510 -44.16 -27.18 -17.26
CA PRO A 510 -44.03 -25.76 -16.93
C PRO A 510 -43.50 -25.57 -15.50
N LEU A 511 -42.56 -24.64 -15.32
CA LEU A 511 -41.97 -24.36 -14.01
C LEU A 511 -43.03 -23.93 -13.00
N GLY A 512 -44.13 -23.28 -13.40
CA GLY A 512 -45.22 -22.91 -12.49
C GLY A 512 -45.89 -24.08 -11.76
N THR A 513 -45.69 -25.33 -12.23
CA THR A 513 -46.18 -26.53 -11.51
C THR A 513 -45.23 -26.98 -10.40
N LEU A 514 -43.97 -26.53 -10.43
CA LEU A 514 -42.86 -26.98 -9.59
C LEU A 514 -42.25 -25.86 -8.75
N VAL A 515 -42.38 -24.61 -9.19
CA VAL A 515 -41.76 -23.43 -8.61
C VAL A 515 -42.86 -22.45 -8.25
N LYS A 516 -42.85 -22.00 -7.00
CA LYS A 516 -43.65 -20.89 -6.53
C LYS A 516 -42.76 -19.66 -6.49
N VAL A 517 -43.04 -18.70 -7.35
CA VAL A 517 -42.35 -17.41 -7.35
C VAL A 517 -43.09 -16.48 -6.39
N THR A 518 -42.39 -15.94 -5.41
CA THR A 518 -42.92 -14.96 -4.45
C THR A 518 -42.06 -13.71 -4.46
N GLU A 519 -42.69 -12.56 -4.32
CA GLU A 519 -41.97 -11.30 -4.12
C GLU A 519 -41.34 -11.28 -2.72
N ALA A 520 -40.05 -10.96 -2.69
CA ALA A 520 -39.25 -10.79 -1.49
C ALA A 520 -38.52 -9.44 -1.58
N HIS A 521 -37.81 -9.09 -0.51
CA HIS A 521 -36.91 -7.94 -0.51
C HIS A 521 -35.63 -8.29 0.21
N GLY A 522 -34.55 -7.62 -0.17
CA GLY A 522 -33.26 -7.76 0.47
C GLY A 522 -32.31 -6.63 0.10
N PRO A 523 -31.10 -6.62 0.66
CA PRO A 523 -30.07 -5.68 0.24
C PRO A 523 -29.65 -5.96 -1.20
N ASP A 524 -29.44 -4.91 -1.99
CA ASP A 524 -28.80 -5.01 -3.32
C ASP A 524 -27.35 -5.47 -3.18
N ARG A 525 -26.69 -5.04 -2.09
CA ARG A 525 -25.28 -5.29 -1.79
C ARG A 525 -25.06 -5.54 -0.31
N ALA A 526 -24.44 -6.68 0.00
CA ALA A 526 -23.95 -7.01 1.33
C ALA A 526 -22.51 -6.51 1.51
N MET A 527 -22.37 -5.27 1.98
CA MET A 527 -21.06 -4.67 2.25
C MET A 527 -20.47 -5.17 3.57
N ARG A 528 -19.14 -5.30 3.61
CA ARG A 528 -18.38 -5.62 4.83
C ARG A 528 -17.20 -4.69 5.00
N TYR A 529 -16.96 -4.25 6.23
CA TYR A 529 -15.77 -3.48 6.63
C TYR A 529 -15.12 -4.17 7.84
N ASN A 530 -13.80 -4.38 7.78
CA ASN A 530 -13.06 -5.19 8.77
C ASN A 530 -13.62 -6.60 9.03
N GLY A 531 -14.39 -7.16 8.08
CA GLY A 531 -15.04 -8.46 8.20
C GLY A 531 -16.46 -8.44 8.78
N TYR A 532 -16.92 -7.31 9.33
CA TYR A 532 -18.28 -7.11 9.83
C TYR A 532 -19.23 -6.64 8.73
N PRO A 533 -20.52 -7.05 8.73
CA PRO A 533 -21.54 -6.38 7.93
C PRO A 533 -21.51 -4.88 8.21
N ALA A 534 -21.47 -4.07 7.16
CA ALA A 534 -21.30 -2.65 7.31
C ALA A 534 -22.00 -1.88 6.20
N ALA A 535 -22.29 -0.61 6.44
CA ALA A 535 -22.78 0.27 5.41
C ALA A 535 -22.22 1.69 5.56
N GLU A 536 -21.98 2.32 4.41
CA GLU A 536 -21.27 3.59 4.33
C GLU A 536 -22.18 4.79 4.54
N ILE A 537 -21.63 5.84 5.14
CA ILE A 537 -22.20 7.18 5.18
C ILE A 537 -21.15 8.11 4.57
N ASN A 538 -21.57 8.83 3.52
CA ASN A 538 -20.79 9.85 2.85
C ASN A 538 -21.35 11.23 3.20
N GLY A 539 -20.50 12.25 3.20
CA GLY A 539 -20.95 13.63 3.37
C GLY A 539 -19.79 14.62 3.39
N GLY A 540 -20.10 15.91 3.52
CA GLY A 540 -19.09 16.95 3.58
C GLY A 540 -19.44 18.08 4.54
N PRO A 541 -18.52 19.04 4.72
CA PRO A 541 -18.83 20.26 5.45
C PRO A 541 -19.83 21.13 4.69
N ALA A 542 -20.75 21.75 5.42
CA ALA A 542 -21.59 22.80 4.87
C ALA A 542 -20.75 24.03 4.47
N PRO A 543 -21.22 24.88 3.54
CA PRO A 543 -20.52 26.12 3.19
C PRO A 543 -20.16 26.94 4.42
N GLY A 544 -18.88 27.31 4.56
CA GLY A 544 -18.34 28.06 5.69
C GLY A 544 -17.86 27.21 6.89
N PHE A 545 -18.00 25.89 6.84
CA PHE A 545 -17.48 24.95 7.85
C PHE A 545 -16.24 24.22 7.33
N SER A 546 -15.38 23.77 8.25
CA SER A 546 -14.20 22.96 7.90
C SER A 546 -14.49 21.47 7.88
N SER A 547 -13.65 20.69 7.20
CA SER A 547 -13.77 19.23 7.20
C SER A 547 -13.67 18.65 8.62
N GLY A 548 -12.76 19.18 9.45
CA GLY A 548 -12.60 18.73 10.84
C GLY A 548 -13.83 19.00 11.71
N GLN A 549 -14.58 20.08 11.45
CA GLN A 549 -15.85 20.35 12.14
C GLN A 549 -16.94 19.37 11.71
N ALA A 550 -17.08 19.12 10.40
CA ALA A 550 -18.04 18.16 9.87
C ALA A 550 -17.79 16.74 10.41
N GLU A 551 -16.52 16.32 10.44
CA GLU A 551 -16.12 15.02 10.97
C GLU A 551 -16.42 14.89 12.48
N ALA A 552 -16.20 15.95 13.26
CA ALA A 552 -16.55 15.96 14.68
C ALA A 552 -18.07 15.91 14.92
N LEU A 553 -18.85 16.61 14.08
CA LEU A 553 -20.31 16.62 14.16
C LEU A 553 -20.91 15.25 13.82
N ILE A 554 -20.48 14.63 12.72
CA ILE A 554 -21.00 13.31 12.34
C ILE A 554 -20.54 12.21 13.31
N ALA A 555 -19.31 12.28 13.85
CA ALA A 555 -18.88 11.37 14.91
C ALA A 555 -19.71 11.53 16.18
N LYS A 556 -20.08 12.76 16.55
CA LYS A 556 -20.97 13.01 17.68
C LYS A 556 -22.34 12.37 17.42
N LEU A 557 -22.92 12.59 16.24
CA LEU A 557 -24.19 11.99 15.85
C LEU A 557 -24.12 10.45 15.85
N ALA A 558 -23.04 9.85 15.34
CA ALA A 558 -22.88 8.41 15.34
C ALA A 558 -22.80 7.86 16.78
N ASN A 559 -21.98 8.48 17.65
CA ASN A 559 -21.85 8.04 19.04
C ASN A 559 -23.14 8.17 19.87
N GLU A 560 -23.95 9.20 19.60
CA GLU A 560 -25.20 9.43 20.34
C GLU A 560 -26.37 8.54 19.86
N ASN A 561 -26.30 8.04 18.62
CA ASN A 561 -27.45 7.38 17.97
C ASN A 561 -27.24 5.92 17.60
N LEU A 562 -26.01 5.41 17.62
CA LEU A 562 -25.76 4.00 17.35
C LEU A 562 -26.14 3.12 18.55
N PRO A 563 -26.86 2.01 18.34
CA PRO A 563 -27.20 1.07 19.41
C PRO A 563 -25.95 0.34 19.92
N LYS A 564 -26.05 -0.21 21.13
CA LYS A 564 -25.00 -1.09 21.67
C LYS A 564 -24.79 -2.28 20.72
N GLY A 565 -23.56 -2.49 20.28
CA GLY A 565 -23.21 -3.54 19.31
C GLY A 565 -22.99 -3.03 17.88
N ALA A 566 -23.42 -1.80 17.55
CA ALA A 566 -22.99 -1.11 16.35
C ALA A 566 -21.82 -0.16 16.67
N ALA A 567 -20.87 -0.05 15.75
CA ALA A 567 -19.75 0.88 15.84
C ALA A 567 -19.59 1.61 14.51
N PHE A 568 -18.86 2.72 14.48
CA PHE A 568 -18.47 3.34 13.22
C PHE A 568 -16.95 3.37 13.12
N GLU A 569 -16.46 3.25 11.89
CA GLU A 569 -15.04 3.33 11.55
C GLU A 569 -14.83 4.27 10.37
N TRP A 570 -13.75 5.05 10.45
CA TRP A 570 -13.38 5.98 9.39
C TRP A 570 -12.64 5.27 8.26
N THR A 571 -12.75 5.81 7.05
CA THR A 571 -12.02 5.28 5.88
C THR A 571 -11.42 6.39 5.01
N GLU A 572 -10.74 6.00 3.94
CA GLU A 572 -10.16 6.88 2.91
C GLU A 572 -9.31 8.03 3.49
N LEU A 573 -9.48 9.26 2.99
CA LEU A 573 -8.72 10.44 3.41
C LEU A 573 -8.93 10.77 4.90
N THR A 574 -10.14 10.51 5.43
CA THR A 574 -10.48 10.78 6.83
C THR A 574 -9.72 9.85 7.77
N TYR A 575 -9.61 8.56 7.41
CA TYR A 575 -8.78 7.60 8.14
C TYR A 575 -7.31 8.03 8.17
N GLN A 576 -6.74 8.49 7.05
CA GLN A 576 -5.36 8.97 7.01
C GLN A 576 -5.13 10.18 7.92
N ARG A 577 -6.11 11.09 8.02
CA ARG A 577 -6.08 12.23 8.95
C ARG A 577 -6.06 11.77 10.41
N ILE A 578 -6.92 10.82 10.77
CA ILE A 578 -7.05 10.32 12.14
C ILE A 578 -5.81 9.50 12.55
N LEU A 579 -5.28 8.69 11.63
CA LEU A 579 -4.06 7.90 11.85
C LEU A 579 -2.82 8.80 12.01
N ALA A 580 -2.71 9.87 11.22
CA ALA A 580 -1.67 10.88 11.42
C ALA A 580 -1.80 11.55 12.81
N GLY A 581 -3.02 11.70 13.30
CA GLY A 581 -3.31 12.29 14.60
C GLY A 581 -2.82 13.74 14.69
N ASN A 582 -2.70 14.26 15.91
CA ASN A 582 -2.17 15.61 16.14
C ASN A 582 -0.64 15.63 16.19
N THR A 583 0.03 15.11 15.14
CA THR A 583 1.51 15.07 15.08
C THR A 583 2.12 16.46 15.27
N ALA A 584 1.39 17.52 14.87
CA ALA A 584 1.79 18.92 14.99
C ALA A 584 2.16 19.32 16.43
N VAL A 585 1.46 18.77 17.45
CA VAL A 585 1.77 19.03 18.86
C VAL A 585 3.16 18.54 19.26
N TYR A 586 3.70 17.51 18.60
CA TYR A 586 5.05 17.00 18.85
C TYR A 586 6.09 17.65 17.94
N VAL A 587 5.72 17.91 16.68
CA VAL A 587 6.63 18.44 15.66
C VAL A 587 7.05 19.88 15.96
N TYR A 588 6.12 20.76 16.37
CA TYR A 588 6.47 22.16 16.64
C TYR A 588 7.44 22.33 17.81
N PRO A 589 7.23 21.72 18.99
CA PRO A 589 8.21 21.76 20.07
C PRO A 589 9.55 21.14 19.68
N LEU A 590 9.55 20.05 18.91
CA LEU A 590 10.78 19.43 18.42
C LEU A 590 11.57 20.37 17.49
N CYS A 591 10.90 21.05 16.55
CA CYS A 591 11.54 22.02 15.67
C CYS A 591 12.11 23.19 16.49
N ILE A 592 11.34 23.74 17.43
CA ILE A 592 11.79 24.82 18.31
C ILE A 592 12.99 24.37 19.16
N LEU A 593 12.96 23.15 19.69
CA LEU A 593 14.06 22.58 20.47
C LEU A 593 15.31 22.40 19.62
N LEU A 594 15.20 21.90 18.39
CA LEU A 594 16.36 21.72 17.51
C LEU A 594 16.95 23.06 17.06
N VAL A 595 16.11 24.05 16.76
CA VAL A 595 16.55 25.43 16.55
C VAL A 595 17.28 25.96 17.79
N PHE A 596 16.75 25.73 18.98
CA PHE A 596 17.40 26.12 20.24
C PHE A 596 18.77 25.48 20.40
N LEU A 597 18.89 24.16 20.16
CA LEU A 597 20.15 23.42 20.30
C LEU A 597 21.19 23.86 19.27
N VAL A 598 20.80 24.07 18.02
CA VAL A 598 21.69 24.55 16.96
C VAL A 598 22.21 25.95 17.28
N LEU A 599 21.33 26.85 17.71
CA LEU A 599 21.73 28.19 18.12
C LEU A 599 22.57 28.17 19.41
N ALA A 600 22.27 27.28 20.35
CA ALA A 600 23.04 27.15 21.59
C ALA A 600 24.47 26.68 21.31
N ALA A 601 24.63 25.72 20.39
CA ALA A 601 25.93 25.27 19.90
C ALA A 601 26.67 26.38 19.13
N GLN A 602 25.98 27.08 18.22
CA GLN A 602 26.57 28.16 17.42
C GLN A 602 27.05 29.34 18.28
N TYR A 603 26.26 29.73 19.28
CA TYR A 603 26.54 30.90 20.11
C TYR A 603 27.31 30.60 21.40
N GLU A 604 27.53 29.33 21.70
CA GLU A 604 28.05 28.84 22.99
C GLU A 604 27.28 29.44 24.18
N SER A 605 25.95 29.53 24.07
CA SER A 605 25.11 30.22 25.05
C SER A 605 23.68 29.70 25.04
N PHE A 606 23.08 29.52 26.21
CA PHE A 606 21.65 29.21 26.35
C PHE A 606 20.74 30.45 26.31
N ARG A 607 21.30 31.65 26.52
CA ARG A 607 20.50 32.90 26.62
C ARG A 607 20.20 33.52 25.27
N LEU A 608 21.18 33.53 24.36
CA LEU A 608 21.03 34.10 23.02
C LEU A 608 19.98 33.34 22.18
N PRO A 609 19.95 31.99 22.15
CA PRO A 609 18.90 31.23 21.47
C PRO A 609 17.50 31.54 22.00
N LEU A 610 17.37 31.70 23.32
CA LEU A 610 16.09 32.04 23.95
C LEU A 610 15.60 33.44 23.50
N ALA A 611 16.51 34.41 23.39
CA ALA A 611 16.18 35.75 22.89
C ALA A 611 15.67 35.73 21.44
N ILE A 612 16.19 34.80 20.63
CA ILE A 612 15.81 34.61 19.23
C ILE A 612 14.44 33.93 19.12
N ILE A 613 14.21 32.84 19.87
CA ILE A 613 13.00 32.02 19.75
C ILE A 613 11.75 32.71 20.30
N LEU A 614 11.89 33.62 21.27
CA LEU A 614 10.75 34.34 21.88
C LEU A 614 9.93 35.17 20.88
N ILE A 615 10.42 35.42 19.66
CA ILE A 615 9.62 36.11 18.64
C ILE A 615 8.64 35.20 17.89
N VAL A 616 8.87 33.89 17.89
CA VAL A 616 8.10 32.90 17.12
C VAL A 616 6.58 32.99 17.39
N PRO A 617 6.09 33.09 18.64
CA PRO A 617 4.65 33.16 18.92
C PRO A 617 3.95 34.36 18.26
N MET A 618 4.65 35.47 18.05
CA MET A 618 4.07 36.66 17.42
C MET A 618 3.89 36.46 15.92
N CYS A 619 4.82 35.74 15.30
CA CYS A 619 4.72 35.33 13.90
C CYS A 619 3.52 34.39 13.68
N LEU A 620 3.39 33.37 14.53
CA LEU A 620 2.30 32.40 14.46
C LEU A 620 0.93 33.04 14.71
N LEU A 621 0.84 34.02 15.61
CA LEU A 621 -0.39 34.77 15.87
C LEU A 621 -0.92 35.44 14.60
N PHE A 622 -0.06 36.19 13.91
CA PHE A 622 -0.45 36.90 12.69
C PHE A 622 -0.76 35.95 11.54
N ALA A 623 -0.03 34.84 11.42
CA ALA A 623 -0.31 33.82 10.42
C ALA A 623 -1.72 33.23 10.59
N ILE A 624 -2.06 32.80 11.80
CA ILE A 624 -3.39 32.27 12.14
C ILE A 624 -4.48 33.34 12.00
N THR A 625 -4.19 34.58 12.39
CA THR A 625 -5.13 35.71 12.19
C THR A 625 -5.40 35.94 10.71
N GLY A 626 -4.39 35.88 9.84
CA GLY A 626 -4.55 35.99 8.39
C GLY A 626 -5.40 34.87 7.80
N VAL A 627 -5.18 33.63 8.25
CA VAL A 627 -5.98 32.46 7.87
C VAL A 627 -7.45 32.64 8.30
N TRP A 628 -7.67 33.14 9.51
CA TRP A 628 -9.00 33.42 10.04
C TRP A 628 -9.73 34.53 9.27
N LEU A 629 -9.05 35.64 8.97
CA LEU A 629 -9.61 36.75 8.19
C LEU A 629 -9.98 36.34 6.75
N LYS A 630 -9.23 35.38 6.18
CA LYS A 630 -9.54 34.79 4.87
C LYS A 630 -10.72 33.81 4.90
N GLY A 631 -11.16 33.38 6.09
CA GLY A 631 -12.16 32.33 6.26
C GLY A 631 -11.65 30.93 5.92
N SER A 632 -10.33 30.71 6.02
CA SER A 632 -9.69 29.42 5.75
C SER A 632 -9.51 28.62 7.05
N ASP A 633 -9.22 27.32 6.92
CA ASP A 633 -8.96 26.41 8.03
C ASP A 633 -7.46 26.16 8.27
N ASN A 634 -7.13 25.69 9.47
CA ASN A 634 -5.80 25.20 9.82
C ASN A 634 -5.58 23.79 9.25
N ASN A 635 -5.23 23.75 7.96
CA ASN A 635 -4.95 22.56 7.17
C ASN A 635 -3.44 22.27 7.01
N ILE A 636 -3.05 21.19 6.32
CA ILE A 636 -1.63 20.80 6.15
C ILE A 636 -0.80 21.93 5.51
N PHE A 637 -1.33 22.63 4.50
CA PHE A 637 -0.61 23.70 3.81
C PHE A 637 -0.39 24.92 4.71
N THR A 638 -1.38 25.24 5.55
CA THR A 638 -1.24 26.25 6.59
C THR A 638 -0.16 25.84 7.60
N GLN A 639 -0.16 24.57 8.05
CA GLN A 639 0.85 24.06 8.98
C GLN A 639 2.26 24.11 8.39
N ILE A 640 2.45 23.74 7.12
CA ILE A 640 3.71 23.91 6.39
C ILE A 640 4.14 25.38 6.42
N GLY A 641 3.22 26.30 6.13
CA GLY A 641 3.47 27.74 6.22
C GLY A 641 3.91 28.18 7.61
N LEU A 642 3.27 27.69 8.68
CA LEU A 642 3.66 27.96 10.07
C LEU A 642 5.07 27.44 10.38
N ILE A 643 5.43 26.24 9.92
CA ILE A 643 6.78 25.67 10.07
C ILE A 643 7.81 26.59 9.40
N VAL A 644 7.55 27.00 8.16
CA VAL A 644 8.42 27.92 7.40
C VAL A 644 8.64 29.23 8.17
N LEU A 645 7.56 29.77 8.73
CA LEU A 645 7.57 30.99 9.51
C LEU A 645 8.39 30.91 10.80
N VAL A 646 8.49 29.74 11.45
CA VAL A 646 9.37 29.57 12.62
C VAL A 646 10.83 29.84 12.23
N GLY A 647 11.28 29.27 11.11
CA GLY A 647 12.64 29.46 10.60
C GLY A 647 12.91 30.91 10.19
N LEU A 648 11.98 31.51 9.44
CA LEU A 648 12.08 32.91 9.00
C LEU A 648 12.04 33.91 10.17
N ALA A 649 11.23 33.64 11.19
CA ALA A 649 11.16 34.48 12.37
C ALA A 649 12.48 34.48 13.15
N CYS A 650 13.08 33.30 13.32
CA CYS A 650 14.40 33.17 13.90
C CYS A 650 15.47 33.87 13.05
N LYS A 651 15.39 33.81 11.72
CA LYS A 651 16.32 34.49 10.80
C LYS A 651 16.40 36.00 11.05
N ASN A 652 15.24 36.67 11.08
CA ASN A 652 15.18 38.12 11.35
C ASN A 652 15.75 38.47 12.73
N ALA A 653 15.49 37.64 13.74
CA ALA A 653 16.00 37.87 15.08
C ALA A 653 17.51 37.62 15.21
N ILE A 654 18.06 36.61 14.52
CA ILE A 654 19.51 36.31 14.47
C ILE A 654 20.29 37.54 13.99
N LEU A 655 19.82 38.19 12.92
CA LEU A 655 20.49 39.36 12.34
C LEU A 655 20.64 40.53 13.34
N ILE A 656 19.68 40.72 14.25
CA ILE A 656 19.75 41.76 15.29
C ILE A 656 20.60 41.29 16.48
N VAL A 657 20.44 40.04 16.91
CA VAL A 657 21.11 39.49 18.09
C VAL A 657 22.62 39.33 17.86
N GLU A 658 23.06 38.98 16.65
CA GLU A 658 24.46 38.71 16.33
C GLU A 658 25.39 39.95 16.37
N PHE A 659 25.30 40.92 15.46
CA PHE A 659 24.50 42.10 15.75
C PHE A 659 24.97 42.77 17.05
N ALA A 660 24.08 42.72 18.02
CA ALA A 660 24.28 43.25 19.34
C ALA A 660 25.39 42.51 20.12
N LYS A 661 25.52 41.18 19.98
CA LYS A 661 26.58 40.40 20.63
C LYS A 661 27.97 40.89 20.22
N HIS A 662 28.23 41.05 18.93
CA HIS A 662 29.53 41.54 18.43
C HIS A 662 29.86 42.94 18.99
N LYS A 663 28.86 43.84 19.07
CA LYS A 663 29.03 45.16 19.69
C LYS A 663 29.25 45.10 21.20
N GLN A 664 28.66 44.12 21.86
CA GLN A 664 28.92 43.86 23.28
C GLN A 664 30.33 43.28 23.51
N ASP A 665 30.80 42.41 22.61
CA ASP A 665 32.16 41.85 22.63
C ASP A 665 33.21 42.95 22.34
N GLU A 666 32.86 43.98 21.56
CA GLU A 666 33.64 45.23 21.40
C GLU A 666 33.60 46.15 22.64
N GLY A 667 32.87 45.78 23.70
CA GLY A 667 32.85 46.48 24.99
C GLY A 667 31.62 47.38 25.27
N LYS A 668 30.63 47.44 24.37
CA LYS A 668 29.40 48.24 24.59
C LYS A 668 28.47 47.59 25.61
N SER A 669 27.67 48.41 26.32
CA SER A 669 26.65 47.87 27.21
C SER A 669 25.54 47.13 26.42
N PRO A 670 24.83 46.15 27.02
CA PRO A 670 23.76 45.41 26.31
C PRO A 670 22.68 46.31 25.68
N VAL A 671 22.40 47.47 26.29
CA VAL A 671 21.41 48.42 25.79
C VAL A 671 21.94 49.20 24.59
N GLU A 672 23.16 49.73 24.67
CA GLU A 672 23.78 50.47 23.56
C GLU A 672 24.04 49.56 22.37
N ALA A 673 24.52 48.35 22.62
CA ALA A 673 24.75 47.34 21.60
C ALA A 673 23.45 46.97 20.85
N ALA A 674 22.33 46.81 21.56
CA ALA A 674 21.04 46.49 20.96
C ALA A 674 20.48 47.64 20.10
N ILE A 675 20.60 48.90 20.54
CA ILE A 675 20.13 50.07 19.78
C ILE A 675 20.95 50.23 18.49
N GLU A 676 22.27 50.08 18.58
CA GLU A 676 23.14 50.23 17.43
C GLU A 676 22.98 49.09 16.42
N ALA A 677 22.87 47.84 16.90
CA ALA A 677 22.57 46.69 16.06
C ALA A 677 21.23 46.85 15.32
N SER A 678 20.19 47.30 16.04
CA SER A 678 18.86 47.56 15.45
C SER A 678 18.94 48.62 14.35
N ARG A 679 19.69 49.71 14.55
CA ARG A 679 19.88 50.75 13.53
C ARG A 679 20.60 50.24 12.29
N LEU A 680 21.69 49.48 12.48
CA LEU A 680 22.49 48.93 11.38
C LEU A 680 21.74 47.86 10.58
N ARG A 681 20.79 47.16 11.20
CA ARG A 681 20.08 46.02 10.60
C ARG A 681 18.69 46.35 10.07
N LEU A 682 18.15 47.53 10.37
CA LEU A 682 16.82 47.94 9.89
C LEU A 682 16.69 47.88 8.36
N ARG A 683 17.68 48.41 7.61
CA ARG A 683 17.63 48.41 6.13
C ARG A 683 17.70 47.01 5.55
N PRO A 684 18.68 46.15 5.92
CA PRO A 684 18.68 44.75 5.50
C PRO A 684 17.39 44.01 5.84
N ILE A 685 16.91 44.09 7.09
CA ILE A 685 15.75 43.31 7.55
C ILE A 685 14.47 43.73 6.82
N LEU A 686 14.25 45.03 6.61
CA LEU A 686 13.10 45.51 5.86
C LEU A 686 13.20 45.15 4.38
N MET A 687 14.37 45.26 3.78
CA MET A 687 14.59 44.89 2.38
C MET A 687 14.25 43.41 2.14
N THR A 688 14.75 42.53 3.00
CA THR A 688 14.60 41.08 2.84
C THR A 688 13.18 40.62 3.20
N SER A 689 12.59 41.19 4.26
CA SER A 689 11.21 40.90 4.64
C SER A 689 10.21 41.41 3.59
N ILE A 690 10.40 42.60 3.01
CA ILE A 690 9.53 43.11 1.94
C ILE A 690 9.72 42.29 0.66
N ALA A 691 10.97 41.90 0.33
CA ALA A 691 11.22 41.04 -0.83
C ALA A 691 10.51 39.69 -0.66
N PHE A 692 10.59 39.08 0.51
CA PHE A 692 9.91 37.83 0.82
C PHE A 692 8.38 37.99 0.77
N ILE A 693 7.82 39.03 1.41
CA ILE A 693 6.38 39.33 1.38
C ILE A 693 5.89 39.53 -0.07
N ALA A 694 6.66 40.25 -0.89
CA ALA A 694 6.36 40.45 -2.32
C ALA A 694 6.49 39.15 -3.11
N GLY A 695 7.46 38.29 -2.81
CA GLY A 695 7.62 36.99 -3.45
C GLY A 695 6.51 35.99 -3.13
N VAL A 696 5.89 36.09 -1.96
CA VAL A 696 4.76 35.22 -1.56
C VAL A 696 3.40 35.82 -1.97
N PHE A 697 3.34 37.11 -2.30
CA PHE A 697 2.12 37.79 -2.72
C PHE A 697 1.40 37.15 -3.92
N PRO A 698 2.10 36.68 -4.98
CA PRO A 698 1.47 35.94 -6.08
C PRO A 698 0.70 34.70 -5.63
N LEU A 699 1.14 34.00 -4.57
CA LEU A 699 0.43 32.84 -4.04
C LEU A 699 -0.88 33.26 -3.36
N VAL A 700 -0.87 34.40 -2.65
CA VAL A 700 -2.05 34.98 -2.00
C VAL A 700 -3.11 35.38 -3.04
N LYS A 701 -2.68 35.93 -4.17
CA LYS A 701 -3.55 36.37 -5.27
C LYS A 701 -3.70 35.32 -6.39
N SER A 702 -3.27 34.08 -6.15
CA SER A 702 -3.30 33.05 -7.19
C SER A 702 -4.73 32.66 -7.57
N HIS A 703 -4.95 32.39 -8.85
CA HIS A 703 -6.23 31.90 -9.40
C HIS A 703 -5.96 30.68 -10.32
N GLY A 704 -7.01 29.97 -10.71
CA GLY A 704 -6.93 28.80 -11.58
C GLY A 704 -6.57 27.50 -10.85
N ALA A 705 -6.04 26.52 -11.60
CA ALA A 705 -5.73 25.18 -11.09
C ALA A 705 -4.85 25.22 -9.82
N GLY A 706 -5.32 24.58 -8.76
CA GLY A 706 -4.57 24.47 -7.49
C GLY A 706 -4.35 25.79 -6.75
N ALA A 707 -5.17 26.82 -7.02
CA ALA A 707 -5.12 28.11 -6.32
C ALA A 707 -5.42 27.96 -4.82
N GLU A 708 -6.29 27.04 -4.42
CA GLU A 708 -6.69 26.82 -3.04
C GLU A 708 -5.50 26.38 -2.17
N MET A 709 -4.66 25.48 -2.70
CA MET A 709 -3.40 25.07 -2.04
C MET A 709 -2.41 26.24 -1.92
N ARG A 710 -2.26 27.01 -3.00
CA ARG A 710 -1.35 28.18 -3.06
C ARG A 710 -1.77 29.27 -2.08
N GLN A 711 -3.06 29.62 -2.07
CA GLN A 711 -3.61 30.64 -1.18
C GLN A 711 -3.53 30.22 0.29
N ALA A 712 -3.87 28.96 0.63
CA ALA A 712 -3.81 28.47 2.01
C ALA A 712 -2.41 28.64 2.62
N MET A 713 -1.38 28.25 1.88
CA MET A 713 0.01 28.43 2.30
C MET A 713 0.46 29.90 2.24
N GLY A 714 0.14 30.58 1.14
CA GLY A 714 0.56 31.96 0.87
C GLY A 714 0.02 32.96 1.88
N VAL A 715 -1.26 32.86 2.26
CA VAL A 715 -1.90 33.76 3.23
C VAL A 715 -1.27 33.62 4.62
N ALA A 716 -1.04 32.38 5.07
CA ALA A 716 -0.42 32.11 6.36
C ALA A 716 0.98 32.73 6.43
N VAL A 717 1.81 32.44 5.41
CA VAL A 717 3.19 32.94 5.32
C VAL A 717 3.25 34.47 5.14
N PHE A 718 2.39 35.05 4.29
CA PHE A 718 2.31 36.49 4.06
C PHE A 718 1.96 37.26 5.34
N ALA A 719 0.89 36.85 6.02
CA ALA A 719 0.45 37.50 7.26
C ALA A 719 1.47 37.31 8.39
N GLY A 720 2.02 36.10 8.54
CA GLY A 720 3.06 35.81 9.53
C GLY A 720 4.32 36.67 9.33
N MET A 721 4.77 36.85 8.08
CA MET A 721 5.93 37.68 7.78
C MET A 721 5.70 39.16 8.08
N ILE A 722 4.50 39.68 7.83
CA ILE A 722 4.13 41.03 8.28
C ILE A 722 4.20 41.13 9.80
N GLY A 723 3.66 40.13 10.51
CA GLY A 723 3.69 40.06 11.97
C GLY A 723 5.10 40.09 12.55
N VAL A 724 5.99 39.21 12.06
CA VAL A 724 7.38 39.18 12.56
C VAL A 724 8.19 40.42 12.17
N THR A 725 7.92 41.04 11.02
CA THR A 725 8.60 42.27 10.63
C THR A 725 8.20 43.42 11.56
N LEU A 726 6.92 43.56 11.86
CA LEU A 726 6.42 44.62 12.74
C LEU A 726 6.84 44.40 14.19
N PHE A 727 6.63 43.21 14.75
CA PHE A 727 6.92 42.94 16.16
C PHE A 727 8.37 42.57 16.43
N GLY A 728 9.04 41.88 15.51
CA GLY A 728 10.44 41.44 15.67
C GLY A 728 11.40 42.62 15.78
N LEU A 729 11.18 43.68 15.00
CA LEU A 729 12.00 44.90 15.08
C LEU A 729 11.97 45.56 16.46
N PHE A 730 10.89 45.43 17.24
CA PHE A 730 10.80 46.04 18.58
C PHE A 730 11.01 45.07 19.73
N LEU A 731 10.51 43.83 19.63
CA LEU A 731 10.56 42.85 20.71
C LEU A 731 11.90 42.11 20.79
N THR A 732 12.57 41.82 19.67
CA THR A 732 13.86 41.12 19.68
C THR A 732 14.94 41.88 20.49
N PRO A 733 15.10 43.22 20.35
CA PRO A 733 15.99 43.98 21.22
C PRO A 733 15.61 43.90 22.71
N VAL A 734 14.31 43.89 23.02
CA VAL A 734 13.81 43.77 24.40
C VAL A 734 14.16 42.41 25.00
N PHE A 735 13.97 41.33 24.24
CA PHE A 735 14.31 39.97 24.67
C PHE A 735 15.81 39.84 24.93
N TYR A 736 16.63 40.36 24.01
CA TYR A 736 18.08 40.37 24.14
C TYR A 736 18.54 41.12 25.40
N VAL A 737 18.12 42.37 25.59
CA VAL A 737 18.53 43.19 26.74
C VAL A 737 18.07 42.57 28.07
N THR A 738 16.83 42.07 28.14
CA THR A 738 16.29 41.47 29.37
C THR A 738 17.08 40.23 29.78
N LEU A 739 17.38 39.34 28.83
CA LEU A 739 18.10 38.10 29.10
C LEU A 739 19.59 38.33 29.40
N MET A 740 20.22 39.33 28.76
CA MET A 740 21.63 39.66 29.02
C MET A 740 21.81 40.41 30.36
N LYS A 741 20.84 41.24 30.77
CA LYS A 741 20.86 41.87 32.11
C LYS A 741 20.74 40.88 33.27
N LEU A 742 20.07 39.74 33.08
CA LEU A 742 19.89 38.71 34.11
C LEU A 742 21.19 38.00 34.53
N GLY A 743 22.31 38.19 33.82
CA GLY A 743 23.56 37.53 34.17
C GLY A 743 24.83 38.19 33.63
N TRP A 744 24.84 39.52 33.56
CA TRP A 744 26.04 40.30 33.23
C TRP A 744 26.91 40.46 34.49
N LYS A 745 28.04 39.75 34.56
CA LYS A 745 29.16 40.05 35.47
C LYS A 745 30.33 40.56 34.62
N LYS A 746 30.88 41.72 34.98
CA LYS A 746 32.06 42.33 34.34
C LYS A 746 33.25 41.37 34.50
N LYS A 747 33.80 40.84 33.40
CA LYS A 747 34.91 39.86 33.43
C LYS A 747 36.26 40.59 33.62
N PRO A 748 37.15 40.17 34.54
CA PRO A 748 38.51 40.69 34.66
C PRO A 748 39.48 40.10 33.61
N ALA A 749 40.61 40.80 33.41
CA ALA A 749 41.65 40.53 32.41
C ALA A 749 42.45 39.22 32.66
N PRO A 750 43.05 38.62 31.61
CA PRO A 750 43.73 37.31 31.70
C PRO A 750 45.15 37.41 32.27
N GLY A 751 45.48 36.50 33.20
CA GLY A 751 46.84 36.28 33.72
C GLY A 751 47.62 35.19 32.96
N PRO A 752 48.95 35.08 33.18
CA PRO A 752 49.91 34.51 32.23
C PRO A 752 49.99 32.97 32.24
N ALA A 753 50.45 32.45 31.11
CA ALA A 753 50.64 31.03 30.81
C ALA A 753 51.77 30.39 31.64
N LEU A 754 51.53 29.14 32.08
CA LEU A 754 52.56 28.23 32.59
C LEU A 754 52.86 27.13 31.57
N LYS A 755 54.17 26.94 31.35
CA LYS A 755 54.79 25.85 30.59
C LYS A 755 54.62 24.52 31.31
N GLY A 756 54.39 23.44 30.54
CA GLY A 756 54.51 22.05 30.99
C GLY A 756 55.24 21.24 29.92
N THR A 757 56.29 20.56 30.35
CA THR A 757 57.39 19.94 29.61
C THR A 757 57.05 18.67 28.81
N ALA A 758 57.90 18.41 27.81
CA ALA A 758 57.98 17.20 27.02
C ALA A 758 58.30 15.94 27.83
N LEU A 759 57.85 14.79 27.32
CA LEU A 759 58.48 13.48 27.53
C LEU A 759 58.44 12.72 26.19
N GLY A 760 59.63 12.31 25.76
CA GLY A 760 59.88 11.71 24.45
C GLY A 760 59.61 10.21 24.38
N SER A 761 59.50 9.80 23.12
CA SER A 761 59.97 8.56 22.48
C SER A 761 60.21 7.30 23.32
N ALA A 762 59.51 6.23 22.95
CA ALA A 762 60.02 4.92 22.50
C ALA A 762 58.79 4.00 22.44
N GLY A 763 58.46 3.30 21.35
CA GLY A 763 59.31 2.37 20.64
C GLY A 763 58.99 0.96 21.14
N ALA A 764 58.71 0.04 20.19
CA ALA A 764 58.44 -1.39 20.38
C ALA A 764 57.05 -1.73 21.00
N THR A 765 56.30 -2.73 20.55
CA THR A 765 56.61 -3.88 19.70
C THR A 765 55.31 -4.50 19.19
N ALA A 766 55.40 -5.05 17.98
CA ALA A 766 54.58 -6.14 17.47
C ALA A 766 54.11 -7.11 18.58
N GLY A 767 52.81 -7.39 18.67
CA GLY A 767 52.35 -8.41 19.62
C GLY A 767 50.85 -8.64 19.82
N VAL A 768 49.95 -7.80 19.29
CA VAL A 768 48.51 -7.94 19.61
C VAL A 768 47.66 -8.44 18.44
N ALA A 769 48.17 -8.39 17.20
CA ALA A 769 47.48 -8.95 16.03
C ALA A 769 47.40 -10.50 16.03
N ALA A 770 48.20 -11.18 16.87
CA ALA A 770 48.19 -12.64 17.00
C ALA A 770 47.27 -13.17 18.13
N ALA A 771 46.84 -12.31 19.06
CA ALA A 771 45.98 -12.73 20.18
C ALA A 771 44.48 -12.77 19.81
N ALA A 772 44.07 -12.00 18.80
CA ALA A 772 42.70 -12.01 18.29
C ALA A 772 42.34 -13.29 17.52
N LEU A 773 43.35 -14.03 17.00
CA LEU A 773 43.16 -15.29 16.26
C LEU A 773 43.05 -16.52 17.19
N LEU A 774 43.50 -16.41 18.44
CA LEU A 774 43.46 -17.51 19.42
C LEU A 774 42.17 -17.53 20.26
N ILE A 775 41.46 -16.40 20.40
CA ILE A 775 40.17 -16.35 21.09
C ILE A 775 39.02 -16.83 20.17
N THR A 776 39.20 -16.80 18.85
CA THR A 776 38.26 -17.39 17.86
C THR A 776 38.18 -18.92 17.91
N VAL A 777 39.12 -19.61 18.53
CA VAL A 777 39.09 -21.09 18.66
C VAL A 777 38.39 -21.56 19.94
N ALA A 778 38.26 -20.71 20.97
CA ALA A 778 37.67 -21.10 22.25
C ALA A 778 36.13 -21.00 22.29
N SER A 779 35.49 -20.15 21.47
CA SER A 779 34.03 -20.04 21.41
C SER A 779 33.33 -21.20 20.67
N ALA A 780 34.09 -22.09 20.02
CA ALA A 780 33.55 -23.28 19.35
C ALA A 780 33.13 -24.40 20.34
N LYS A 781 33.52 -24.34 21.62
CA LYS A 781 33.21 -25.38 22.62
C LYS A 781 32.49 -24.89 23.89
N ALA A 782 32.15 -23.60 24.01
CA ALA A 782 31.37 -23.09 25.16
C ALA A 782 29.87 -23.35 24.96
N GLY A 783 29.41 -24.57 25.29
CA GLY A 783 28.00 -24.98 25.32
C GLY A 783 27.27 -24.68 26.63
N LEU A 784 27.73 -23.75 27.45
CA LEU A 784 27.30 -23.65 28.86
C LEU A 784 26.19 -22.63 29.17
N LEU A 785 25.82 -21.73 28.25
CA LEU A 785 24.93 -20.58 28.55
C LEU A 785 23.77 -20.37 27.54
N THR A 786 23.40 -21.37 26.73
CA THR A 786 22.25 -21.24 25.81
C THR A 786 20.93 -21.10 26.57
N VAL A 787 20.26 -19.96 26.44
CA VAL A 787 19.01 -19.70 27.14
C VAL A 787 17.79 -20.20 26.35
N GLY A 788 16.76 -20.60 27.08
CA GLY A 788 15.49 -21.10 26.52
C GLY A 788 15.38 -22.61 26.55
N PRO A 789 14.15 -23.15 26.38
CA PRO A 789 13.89 -24.58 26.47
C PRO A 789 14.50 -25.34 25.29
N ASP A 790 15.08 -26.51 25.58
CA ASP A 790 15.40 -27.47 24.52
C ASP A 790 14.13 -28.18 24.07
N TYR A 791 14.06 -28.41 22.77
CA TYR A 791 12.90 -29.05 22.16
C TYR A 791 12.73 -30.46 22.70
N ARG A 792 11.52 -30.77 23.18
CA ARG A 792 11.07 -32.12 23.53
C ARG A 792 9.74 -32.34 22.84
N GLN A 793 9.62 -33.48 22.16
CA GLN A 793 8.40 -33.84 21.45
C GLN A 793 7.25 -34.04 22.48
N PRO A 794 6.05 -33.48 22.24
CA PRO A 794 4.89 -33.73 23.09
C PRO A 794 4.38 -35.17 22.93
N THR A 795 4.01 -35.82 24.03
CA THR A 795 3.40 -37.16 24.03
C THR A 795 1.90 -37.09 23.75
N ASN A 796 1.39 -37.90 22.84
CA ASN A 796 -0.03 -38.03 22.49
C ASN A 796 -0.62 -39.36 22.98
N SER A 797 -1.92 -39.39 23.30
CA SER A 797 -2.63 -40.63 23.61
C SER A 797 -2.94 -41.40 22.34
N VAL A 798 -2.29 -42.55 22.14
CA VAL A 798 -2.48 -43.42 20.96
C VAL A 798 -3.50 -44.53 21.30
N PRO A 799 -4.52 -44.79 20.47
CA PRO A 799 -5.45 -45.90 20.69
C PRO A 799 -4.74 -47.25 20.57
N ALA A 800 -5.12 -48.24 21.40
CA ALA A 800 -4.46 -49.55 21.40
C ALA A 800 -4.73 -50.37 20.11
N ASN A 801 -5.97 -50.29 19.57
CA ASN A 801 -6.46 -51.00 18.38
C ASN A 801 -7.46 -50.13 17.59
N TYR A 802 -7.63 -50.42 16.29
CA TYR A 802 -8.67 -49.84 15.42
C TYR A 802 -9.95 -50.68 15.40
N LYS A 803 -11.09 -50.09 14.96
CA LYS A 803 -12.38 -50.81 14.95
C LYS A 803 -12.51 -51.74 13.76
N ALA A 804 -11.88 -51.41 12.63
CA ALA A 804 -12.09 -52.11 11.37
C ALA A 804 -11.35 -53.46 11.28
N VAL A 805 -10.18 -53.63 11.93
CA VAL A 805 -9.28 -54.81 11.83
C VAL A 805 -8.38 -54.94 13.06
N GLU A 806 -8.15 -56.18 13.56
CA GLU A 806 -7.15 -56.50 14.61
C GLU A 806 -5.71 -56.41 14.07
N LEU A 807 -5.22 -55.20 13.81
CA LEU A 807 -3.92 -54.95 13.18
C LEU A 807 -2.71 -54.94 14.14
N GLY A 808 -2.81 -55.49 15.35
CA GLY A 808 -1.72 -55.45 16.34
C GLY A 808 -1.60 -54.10 17.07
N ALA A 809 -0.66 -54.02 18.02
CA ALA A 809 -0.52 -52.89 18.94
C ALA A 809 0.09 -51.65 18.26
N TRP A 810 -0.58 -50.50 18.40
CA TRP A 810 -0.15 -49.21 17.85
C TRP A 810 1.04 -48.59 18.56
N LYS A 811 1.81 -47.79 17.81
CA LYS A 811 2.91 -46.96 18.32
C LYS A 811 2.69 -45.50 17.98
N GLU A 812 3.20 -44.62 18.84
CA GLU A 812 3.25 -43.18 18.55
C GLU A 812 4.27 -42.93 17.44
N GLY A 813 3.80 -42.37 16.33
CA GLY A 813 4.62 -42.28 15.14
C GLY A 813 5.78 -41.28 15.28
N ARG A 814 7.00 -41.73 15.03
CA ARG A 814 8.19 -40.87 14.93
C ARG A 814 8.42 -40.46 13.47
N PRO A 815 8.48 -39.16 13.12
CA PRO A 815 8.70 -38.76 11.73
C PRO A 815 10.05 -39.25 11.19
N LEU A 816 9.99 -40.19 10.25
CA LEU A 816 11.12 -40.84 9.58
C LEU A 816 11.17 -40.44 8.10
N ASP A 817 11.56 -39.18 7.86
CA ASP A 817 11.60 -38.54 6.53
C ASP A 817 12.63 -39.16 5.56
N ASN A 818 13.59 -39.90 6.08
CA ASN A 818 14.70 -40.49 5.34
C ASN A 818 14.37 -41.85 4.72
N VAL A 819 13.19 -42.40 4.99
CA VAL A 819 12.77 -43.70 4.44
C VAL A 819 12.22 -43.49 3.03
N PRO A 820 12.83 -44.09 1.98
CA PRO A 820 12.34 -43.96 0.60
C PRO A 820 10.88 -44.44 0.49
N LYS A 821 10.01 -43.64 -0.14
CA LYS A 821 8.57 -43.93 -0.27
C LYS A 821 8.21 -44.79 -1.48
N GLY A 822 9.16 -44.97 -2.41
CA GLY A 822 9.03 -45.78 -3.61
C GLY A 822 7.97 -45.26 -4.60
N ASN A 823 7.85 -45.96 -5.73
CA ASN A 823 6.77 -45.75 -6.69
C ASN A 823 5.56 -46.59 -6.28
N TRP A 824 4.89 -46.18 -5.20
CA TRP A 824 3.84 -46.99 -4.56
C TRP A 824 2.69 -47.38 -5.49
N TRP A 825 2.44 -46.62 -6.55
CA TRP A 825 1.39 -46.89 -7.53
C TRP A 825 1.72 -48.12 -8.41
N GLU A 826 2.98 -48.56 -8.49
CA GLU A 826 3.38 -49.76 -9.24
C GLU A 826 2.71 -51.03 -8.67
N ILE A 827 2.30 -51.03 -7.40
CA ILE A 827 1.59 -52.15 -6.76
C ILE A 827 0.24 -52.47 -7.43
N PHE A 828 -0.35 -51.50 -8.14
CA PHE A 828 -1.59 -51.70 -8.89
C PHE A 828 -1.35 -52.43 -10.23
N GLY A 829 -0.10 -52.56 -10.67
CA GLY A 829 0.27 -53.28 -11.89
C GLY A 829 -0.22 -52.63 -13.20
N ASP A 830 -0.48 -51.32 -13.19
CA ASP A 830 -1.05 -50.59 -14.34
C ASP A 830 0.02 -49.72 -15.04
N ALA A 831 0.38 -50.08 -16.28
CA ALA A 831 1.39 -49.37 -17.04
C ALA A 831 0.97 -47.95 -17.46
N GLY A 832 -0.33 -47.71 -17.67
CA GLY A 832 -0.85 -46.39 -18.01
C GLY A 832 -0.77 -45.45 -16.81
N LEU A 833 -1.06 -45.95 -15.61
CA LEU A 833 -0.87 -45.18 -14.38
C LEU A 833 0.61 -44.80 -14.18
N ASN A 834 1.53 -45.74 -14.41
CA ASN A 834 2.97 -45.49 -14.30
C ASN A 834 3.44 -44.35 -15.21
N GLU A 835 2.92 -44.28 -16.44
CA GLU A 835 3.25 -43.22 -17.39
C GLU A 835 2.75 -41.85 -16.92
N GLN A 836 1.49 -41.78 -16.46
CA GLN A 836 0.89 -40.52 -15.98
C GLN A 836 1.58 -39.99 -14.71
N GLU A 837 1.94 -40.88 -13.79
CA GLU A 837 2.70 -40.53 -12.59
C GLU A 837 4.10 -39.99 -12.93
N ALA A 838 4.81 -40.67 -13.84
CA ALA A 838 6.12 -40.22 -14.30
C ALA A 838 6.07 -38.85 -14.99
N GLN A 839 5.01 -38.58 -15.77
CA GLN A 839 4.79 -37.30 -16.41
C GLN A 839 4.45 -36.20 -15.39
N ALA A 840 3.54 -36.46 -14.45
CA ALA A 840 3.14 -35.52 -13.41
C ALA A 840 4.31 -35.08 -12.54
N VAL A 841 5.13 -36.01 -12.05
CA VAL A 841 6.31 -35.68 -11.23
C VAL A 841 7.33 -34.80 -11.99
N ARG A 842 7.45 -34.96 -13.32
CA ARG A 842 8.39 -34.16 -14.13
C ARG A 842 7.86 -32.77 -14.49
N ALA A 843 6.58 -32.68 -14.84
CA ALA A 843 6.02 -31.50 -15.49
C ALA A 843 5.15 -30.63 -14.58
N ASN A 844 4.62 -31.16 -13.48
CA ASN A 844 3.72 -30.45 -12.58
C ASN A 844 4.34 -29.15 -12.02
N GLN A 845 3.58 -28.05 -12.11
CA GLN A 845 4.06 -26.73 -11.75
C GLN A 845 4.01 -26.47 -10.24
N GLU A 846 3.06 -27.07 -9.51
CA GLU A 846 2.98 -26.96 -8.05
C GLU A 846 4.17 -27.64 -7.37
N LEU A 847 4.60 -28.79 -7.91
CA LEU A 847 5.78 -29.50 -7.45
C LEU A 847 7.06 -28.69 -7.72
N LYS A 848 7.20 -28.06 -8.89
CA LYS A 848 8.32 -27.14 -9.19
C LYS A 848 8.36 -25.95 -8.23
N ALA A 849 7.20 -25.37 -7.91
CA ALA A 849 7.09 -24.30 -6.91
C ALA A 849 7.45 -24.80 -5.50
N ALA A 850 7.12 -26.05 -5.14
CA ALA A 850 7.51 -26.65 -3.88
C ALA A 850 9.04 -26.85 -3.77
N VAL A 851 9.71 -27.28 -4.85
CA VAL A 851 11.19 -27.36 -4.89
C VAL A 851 11.83 -25.98 -4.66
N ALA A 852 11.34 -24.94 -5.34
CA ALA A 852 11.84 -23.58 -5.16
C ALA A 852 11.63 -23.06 -3.72
N ARG A 853 10.50 -23.41 -3.07
CA ARG A 853 10.25 -23.11 -1.64
C ARG A 853 11.27 -23.78 -0.72
N VAL A 854 11.66 -25.03 -1.00
CA VAL A 854 12.70 -25.72 -0.23
C VAL A 854 14.06 -25.03 -0.39
N ASP A 855 14.43 -24.65 -1.61
CA ASP A 855 15.70 -23.97 -1.86
C ASP A 855 15.75 -22.59 -1.23
N GLN A 856 14.63 -21.85 -1.24
CA GLN A 856 14.46 -20.60 -0.52
C GLN A 856 14.65 -20.80 0.99
N ALA A 857 13.98 -21.79 1.60
CA ALA A 857 14.10 -22.06 3.03
C ALA A 857 15.52 -22.50 3.42
N ARG A 858 16.19 -23.30 2.59
CA ARG A 858 17.62 -23.66 2.75
C ARG A 858 18.54 -22.44 2.62
N ALA A 859 18.23 -21.50 1.73
CA ALA A 859 18.99 -20.26 1.62
C ALA A 859 18.81 -19.40 2.89
N THR A 860 17.60 -19.28 3.42
CA THR A 860 17.34 -18.61 4.71
C THR A 860 18.11 -19.26 5.87
N ALA A 861 18.14 -20.60 5.94
CA ALA A 861 18.95 -21.31 6.93
C ALA A 861 20.46 -21.07 6.76
N ARG A 862 20.95 -20.93 5.51
CA ARG A 862 22.35 -20.56 5.23
C ARG A 862 22.66 -19.12 5.64
N VAL A 863 21.73 -18.17 5.46
CA VAL A 863 21.86 -16.80 5.95
C VAL A 863 21.93 -16.79 7.48
N ALA A 864 21.01 -17.48 8.17
CA ALA A 864 21.04 -17.60 9.63
C ALA A 864 22.32 -18.28 10.15
N ARG A 865 22.88 -19.23 9.38
CA ARG A 865 24.19 -19.83 9.69
C ARG A 865 25.34 -18.85 9.50
N SER A 866 25.25 -17.97 8.50
CA SER A 866 26.30 -16.98 8.22
C SER A 866 26.46 -15.95 9.34
N GLU A 867 25.42 -15.69 10.13
CA GLU A 867 25.49 -14.86 11.34
C GLU A 867 26.41 -15.48 12.42
N MET A 868 26.74 -16.77 12.34
CA MET A 868 27.75 -17.41 13.20
C MET A 868 29.19 -17.15 12.76
N LEU A 869 29.38 -16.51 11.61
CA LEU A 869 30.68 -16.14 11.08
C LEU A 869 30.86 -14.62 11.17
N PRO A 870 32.11 -14.13 11.26
CA PRO A 870 32.36 -12.71 11.16
C PRO A 870 31.95 -12.19 9.77
N SER A 871 31.38 -10.99 9.76
CA SER A 871 31.19 -10.20 8.53
C SER A 871 32.43 -9.37 8.25
N LEU A 872 32.82 -9.27 6.99
CA LEU A 872 33.97 -8.49 6.52
C LEU A 872 33.52 -7.58 5.36
N ASN A 873 33.61 -6.27 5.54
CA ASN A 873 33.16 -5.26 4.60
C ASN A 873 34.33 -4.38 4.16
N LEU A 874 34.36 -3.98 2.88
CA LEU A 874 35.37 -3.06 2.33
C LEU A 874 34.65 -1.85 1.75
N ASP A 875 34.83 -0.69 2.37
CA ASP A 875 34.04 0.52 2.09
C ASP A 875 34.94 1.71 1.69
N PRO A 876 35.61 1.67 0.51
CA PRO A 876 36.54 2.71 0.11
C PRO A 876 35.83 4.02 -0.17
N GLY A 877 36.39 5.12 0.33
CA GLY A 877 35.81 6.45 0.22
C GLY A 877 36.87 7.53 0.12
N PHE A 878 36.53 8.60 -0.59
CA PHE A 878 37.33 9.82 -0.66
C PHE A 878 36.54 10.96 -0.03
N ASN A 879 37.16 11.68 0.89
CA ASN A 879 36.57 12.82 1.58
C ASN A 879 37.55 13.98 1.59
N ARG A 880 37.14 15.18 1.17
CA ARG A 880 37.95 16.40 1.26
C ARG A 880 37.30 17.35 2.26
N GLN A 881 37.99 17.64 3.35
CA GLN A 881 37.45 18.33 4.50
C GLN A 881 38.39 19.45 4.98
N ARG A 882 37.87 20.67 5.10
CA ARG A 882 38.61 21.80 5.66
C ARG A 882 38.26 21.96 7.14
N TYR A 883 39.25 21.79 8.00
CA TYR A 883 39.16 21.99 9.44
C TYR A 883 39.27 23.47 9.78
N SER A 884 38.38 23.94 10.64
CA SER A 884 38.38 25.30 11.14
C SER A 884 39.45 25.44 12.24
N PRO A 885 40.22 26.56 12.29
CA PRO A 885 41.16 26.83 13.38
C PRO A 885 40.53 26.78 14.79
N ASN A 886 39.20 26.91 14.88
CA ASN A 886 38.45 26.98 16.13
C ASN A 886 37.88 25.62 16.59
N GLN A 887 38.07 24.55 15.81
CA GLN A 887 37.61 23.21 16.19
C GLN A 887 38.56 22.61 17.25
N VAL A 888 38.05 22.01 18.33
CA VAL A 888 38.90 21.43 19.40
C VAL A 888 38.92 19.88 19.29
N PRO A 889 40.11 19.23 19.28
CA PRO A 889 41.44 19.83 19.41
C PRO A 889 41.82 20.65 18.16
N GLY A 890 42.49 21.79 18.38
CA GLY A 890 42.82 22.79 17.36
C GLY A 890 43.88 22.32 16.39
N PHE A 891 43.52 22.15 15.12
CA PHE A 891 44.46 21.78 14.04
C PHE A 891 44.85 22.96 13.13
N GLY A 892 44.45 24.19 13.47
CA GLY A 892 44.60 25.36 12.60
C GLY A 892 43.68 25.32 11.38
N GLY A 893 43.87 26.25 10.43
CA GLY A 893 43.09 26.30 9.19
C GLY A 893 43.60 25.29 8.16
N LEU A 894 43.36 24.00 8.40
CA LEU A 894 43.90 22.91 7.58
C LEU A 894 42.86 22.45 6.55
N THR A 895 43.20 22.47 5.26
CA THR A 895 42.40 21.76 4.24
C THR A 895 43.01 20.39 4.05
N ALA A 896 42.31 19.33 4.47
CA ALA A 896 42.77 17.96 4.39
C ALA A 896 41.95 17.18 3.37
N ASN A 897 42.64 16.51 2.46
CA ASN A 897 42.06 15.39 1.74
C ASN A 897 42.13 14.15 2.67
N THR A 898 41.24 13.20 2.49
CA THR A 898 41.18 11.97 3.27
C THR A 898 40.68 10.87 2.35
N PHE A 899 41.62 10.18 1.72
CA PHE A 899 41.39 8.92 1.05
C PHE A 899 41.36 7.83 2.11
N ARG A 900 40.33 6.99 2.11
CA ARG A 900 40.15 5.93 3.10
C ARG A 900 39.71 4.64 2.43
N ALA A 901 40.35 3.54 2.78
CA ALA A 901 39.98 2.19 2.36
C ALA A 901 39.86 1.30 3.62
N PRO A 902 38.80 1.48 4.42
CA PRO A 902 38.55 0.68 5.60
C PRO A 902 38.07 -0.72 5.21
N LEU A 903 38.64 -1.71 5.87
CA LEU A 903 38.20 -3.08 5.91
C LEU A 903 37.64 -3.33 7.32
N ASP A 904 36.31 -3.42 7.41
CA ASP A 904 35.56 -3.54 8.66
C ASP A 904 35.16 -5.00 8.92
N LEU A 905 35.61 -5.53 10.04
CA LEU A 905 35.25 -6.83 10.59
C LEU A 905 34.24 -6.64 11.73
N SER A 906 33.10 -7.33 11.69
CA SER A 906 32.12 -7.34 12.78
C SER A 906 31.65 -8.76 13.07
N TYR A 907 31.72 -9.17 14.35
CA TYR A 907 31.36 -10.51 14.81
C TYR A 907 30.60 -10.46 16.13
N GLU A 908 29.40 -11.02 16.17
CA GLU A 908 28.65 -11.19 17.42
C GLU A 908 29.10 -12.46 18.14
N VAL A 909 29.54 -12.30 19.39
CA VAL A 909 29.87 -13.44 20.25
C VAL A 909 28.57 -13.99 20.82
N ASP A 910 28.16 -15.17 20.35
CA ASP A 910 26.91 -15.81 20.76
C ASP A 910 26.97 -16.44 22.17
N LEU A 911 27.08 -15.60 23.19
CA LEU A 911 27.21 -16.00 24.59
C LEU A 911 25.94 -16.70 25.13
N TRP A 912 24.77 -16.21 24.71
CA TRP A 912 23.46 -16.65 25.24
C TRP A 912 22.72 -17.60 24.29
N GLY A 913 23.31 -17.94 23.15
CA GLY A 913 22.73 -18.83 22.15
C GLY A 913 21.68 -18.17 21.25
N ARG A 914 21.62 -16.84 21.14
CA ARG A 914 20.68 -16.12 20.26
C ARG A 914 20.87 -16.54 18.80
N VAL A 915 22.10 -16.48 18.29
CA VAL A 915 22.42 -16.81 16.89
C VAL A 915 22.24 -18.31 16.64
N ARG A 916 22.65 -19.15 17.60
CA ARG A 916 22.45 -20.60 17.54
C ARG A 916 20.98 -21.01 17.54
N ARG A 917 20.14 -20.39 18.37
CA ARG A 917 18.69 -20.62 18.39
C ARG A 917 18.02 -20.08 17.12
N SER A 918 18.50 -18.95 16.58
CA SER A 918 18.06 -18.42 15.28
C SER A 918 18.31 -19.41 14.15
N PHE A 919 19.54 -19.95 14.07
CA PHE A 919 19.89 -20.99 13.10
C PHE A 919 19.10 -22.29 13.32
N GLN A 920 18.90 -22.72 14.58
CA GLN A 920 18.06 -23.89 14.89
C GLN A 920 16.63 -23.72 14.38
N SER A 921 16.03 -22.53 14.56
CA SER A 921 14.70 -22.21 14.02
C SER A 921 14.69 -22.24 12.49
N ALA A 922 15.62 -21.53 11.84
CA ALA A 922 15.68 -21.48 10.37
C ALA A 922 15.96 -22.86 9.75
N ARG A 923 16.78 -23.70 10.40
CA ARG A 923 17.01 -25.09 10.00
C ARG A 923 15.75 -25.94 10.14
N ALA A 924 15.00 -25.80 11.24
CA ALA A 924 13.75 -26.50 11.44
C ALA A 924 12.68 -26.05 10.41
N ASP A 925 12.60 -24.76 10.08
CA ASP A 925 11.73 -24.24 9.01
C ASP A 925 12.11 -24.81 7.63
N ALA A 926 13.41 -24.99 7.35
CA ALA A 926 13.88 -25.63 6.12
C ALA A 926 13.54 -27.13 6.08
N GLN A 927 13.58 -27.83 7.22
CA GLN A 927 13.13 -29.21 7.32
C GLN A 927 11.61 -29.33 7.16
N ALA A 928 10.84 -28.40 7.74
CA ALA A 928 9.39 -28.33 7.55
C ALA A 928 9.04 -28.12 6.07
N SER A 929 9.74 -27.22 5.39
CA SER A 929 9.53 -26.97 3.94
C SER A 929 9.83 -28.20 3.09
N LEU A 930 10.84 -29.00 3.47
CA LEU A 930 11.15 -30.27 2.82
C LEU A 930 10.04 -31.31 3.04
N ALA A 931 9.50 -31.41 4.25
CA ALA A 931 8.37 -32.26 4.55
C ALA A 931 7.10 -31.83 3.77
N ALA A 932 6.85 -30.51 3.69
CA ALA A 932 5.77 -29.94 2.88
C ALA A 932 5.90 -30.31 1.39
N PHE A 933 7.12 -30.31 0.84
CA PHE A 933 7.38 -30.79 -0.52
C PHE A 933 6.94 -32.25 -0.70
N TYR A 934 7.30 -33.13 0.24
CA TYR A 934 6.88 -34.53 0.18
C TYR A 934 5.37 -34.71 0.36
N ASN A 935 4.70 -33.80 1.08
CA ASN A 935 3.25 -33.80 1.19
C ASN A 935 2.56 -33.42 -0.13
N VAL A 936 3.08 -32.38 -0.81
CA VAL A 936 2.63 -32.00 -2.17
C VAL A 936 2.86 -33.15 -3.15
N LEU A 937 4.04 -33.79 -3.12
CA LEU A 937 4.35 -34.92 -3.98
C LEU A 937 3.38 -36.09 -3.76
N LEU A 938 3.18 -36.50 -2.50
CA LEU A 938 2.28 -37.61 -2.17
C LEU A 938 0.82 -37.30 -2.55
N THR A 939 0.38 -36.05 -2.36
CA THR A 939 -0.96 -35.60 -2.75
C THR A 939 -1.14 -35.60 -4.26
N LEU A 940 -0.17 -35.07 -5.01
CA LEU A 940 -0.18 -35.09 -6.47
C LEU A 940 -0.30 -36.52 -7.01
N GLN A 941 0.52 -37.44 -6.51
CA GLN A 941 0.48 -38.85 -6.93
C GLN A 941 -0.88 -39.48 -6.58
N ALA A 942 -1.36 -39.28 -5.35
CA ALA A 942 -2.65 -39.82 -4.96
C ALA A 942 -3.80 -39.25 -5.79
N ASP A 943 -3.75 -37.99 -6.19
CA ASP A 943 -4.79 -37.36 -6.99
C ASP A 943 -4.72 -37.81 -8.46
N VAL A 944 -3.52 -38.02 -9.03
CA VAL A 944 -3.34 -38.64 -10.36
C VAL A 944 -3.94 -40.05 -10.36
N ALA A 945 -3.57 -40.89 -9.40
CA ALA A 945 -4.10 -42.26 -9.30
C ALA A 945 -5.63 -42.30 -9.08
N GLN A 946 -6.18 -41.43 -8.22
CA GLN A 946 -7.63 -41.36 -7.99
C GLN A 946 -8.39 -40.96 -9.26
N ASN A 947 -7.94 -39.91 -9.96
CA ASN A 947 -8.58 -39.48 -11.21
C ASN A 947 -8.40 -40.52 -12.32
N TYR A 948 -7.25 -41.20 -12.37
CA TYR A 948 -6.99 -42.28 -13.32
C TYR A 948 -7.94 -43.47 -13.10
N PHE A 949 -8.09 -43.96 -11.87
CA PHE A 949 -9.02 -45.07 -11.59
C PHE A 949 -10.49 -44.68 -11.76
N ALA A 950 -10.85 -43.42 -11.47
CA ALA A 950 -12.17 -42.89 -11.81
C ALA A 950 -12.40 -42.89 -13.33
N LEU A 951 -11.40 -42.50 -14.11
CA LEU A 951 -11.46 -42.52 -15.58
C LEU A 951 -11.58 -43.94 -16.11
N ARG A 952 -10.84 -44.91 -15.56
CA ARG A 952 -10.93 -46.32 -15.96
C ARG A 952 -12.25 -46.98 -15.58
N ALA A 953 -12.83 -46.63 -14.43
CA ALA A 953 -14.18 -47.06 -14.07
C ALA A 953 -15.22 -46.52 -15.06
N LEU A 954 -15.04 -45.26 -15.49
CA LEU A 954 -15.90 -44.63 -16.47
C LEU A 954 -15.70 -45.22 -17.88
N ASP A 955 -14.47 -45.56 -18.28
CA ASP A 955 -14.19 -46.30 -19.51
C ASP A 955 -14.95 -47.64 -19.51
N ALA A 956 -14.98 -48.35 -18.39
CA ALA A 956 -15.72 -49.60 -18.24
C ALA A 956 -17.25 -49.41 -18.29
N GLU A 957 -17.77 -48.31 -17.72
CA GLU A 957 -19.18 -47.92 -17.88
C GLU A 957 -19.51 -47.61 -19.35
N ILE A 958 -18.65 -46.85 -20.03
CA ILE A 958 -18.81 -46.48 -21.45
C ILE A 958 -18.79 -47.74 -22.33
N ALA A 959 -17.88 -48.68 -22.08
CA ALA A 959 -17.83 -49.95 -22.80
C ALA A 959 -19.14 -50.75 -22.62
N THR A 960 -19.66 -50.81 -21.40
CA THR A 960 -20.93 -51.49 -21.07
C THR A 960 -22.12 -50.85 -21.79
N VAL A 961 -22.22 -49.51 -21.78
CA VAL A 961 -23.29 -48.76 -22.45
C VAL A 961 -23.18 -48.86 -23.96
N THR A 962 -21.97 -48.80 -24.52
CA THR A 962 -21.73 -48.91 -25.97
C THR A 962 -22.08 -50.31 -26.48
N GLY A 963 -21.70 -51.37 -25.77
CA GLY A 963 -22.11 -52.73 -26.11
C GLY A 963 -23.64 -52.92 -26.03
N THR A 964 -24.29 -52.28 -25.06
CA THR A 964 -25.76 -52.28 -24.95
C THR A 964 -26.41 -51.52 -26.10
N LEU A 965 -25.81 -50.43 -26.57
CA LEU A 965 -26.32 -49.64 -27.68
C LEU A 965 -26.44 -50.46 -28.97
N ASP A 966 -25.43 -51.26 -29.29
CA ASP A 966 -25.46 -52.13 -30.47
C ASP A 966 -26.54 -53.20 -30.34
N LEU A 967 -26.70 -53.78 -29.14
CA LEU A 967 -27.80 -54.71 -28.86
C LEU A 967 -29.17 -54.04 -28.99
N ARG A 968 -29.33 -52.80 -28.55
CA ARG A 968 -30.59 -52.03 -28.68
C ARG A 968 -30.91 -51.69 -30.13
N LYS A 969 -29.91 -51.33 -30.94
CA LYS A 969 -30.08 -51.12 -32.40
C LYS A 969 -30.56 -52.39 -33.10
N GLU A 970 -29.99 -53.54 -32.75
CA GLU A 970 -30.43 -54.82 -33.29
C GLU A 970 -31.85 -55.16 -32.83
N GLN A 971 -32.19 -54.92 -31.56
CA GLN A 971 -33.54 -55.10 -31.03
C GLN A 971 -34.57 -54.24 -31.77
N VAL A 972 -34.29 -52.96 -32.03
CA VAL A 972 -35.17 -52.07 -32.80
C VAL A 972 -35.40 -52.62 -34.21
N ARG A 973 -34.34 -53.08 -34.88
CA ARG A 973 -34.44 -53.70 -36.21
C ARG A 973 -35.35 -54.93 -36.20
N LEU A 974 -35.19 -55.77 -35.18
CA LEU A 974 -35.95 -57.01 -35.00
C LEU A 974 -37.43 -56.75 -34.69
N VAL A 975 -37.73 -55.77 -33.83
CA VAL A 975 -39.10 -55.38 -33.48
C VAL A 975 -39.81 -54.71 -34.67
N ARG A 976 -39.11 -53.83 -35.39
CA ARG A 976 -39.63 -53.20 -36.61
C ARG A 976 -39.95 -54.22 -37.70
N SER A 977 -39.06 -55.19 -37.93
CA SER A 977 -39.30 -56.27 -38.89
C SER A 977 -40.53 -57.13 -38.52
N ARG A 978 -40.76 -57.40 -37.22
CA ARG A 978 -41.97 -58.11 -36.76
C ARG A 978 -43.25 -57.29 -36.93
N PHE A 979 -43.19 -55.98 -36.75
CA PHE A 979 -44.33 -55.06 -36.99
C PHE A 979 -44.67 -55.00 -38.49
N GLU A 980 -43.67 -54.82 -39.36
CA GLU A 980 -43.85 -54.82 -40.82
C GLU A 980 -44.39 -56.16 -41.35
N GLY A 981 -44.02 -57.27 -40.69
CA GLY A 981 -44.55 -58.60 -40.97
C GLY A 981 -45.96 -58.89 -40.39
N GLY A 982 -46.59 -57.93 -39.70
CA GLY A 982 -47.95 -58.05 -39.16
C GLY A 982 -48.08 -58.80 -37.82
N ILE A 983 -46.97 -59.11 -37.15
CA ILE A 983 -46.92 -59.95 -35.93
C ILE A 983 -46.60 -59.12 -34.66
N GLY A 984 -46.09 -57.89 -34.80
CA GLY A 984 -45.75 -56.98 -33.70
C GLY A 984 -46.71 -55.79 -33.55
N SER A 985 -46.61 -55.05 -32.44
CA SER A 985 -47.38 -53.82 -32.21
C SER A 985 -46.51 -52.56 -32.42
N GLU A 986 -47.12 -51.46 -32.88
CA GLU A 986 -46.44 -50.15 -32.99
C GLU A 986 -45.91 -49.67 -31.63
N LEU A 987 -46.59 -50.04 -30.54
CA LEU A 987 -46.17 -49.77 -29.17
C LEU A 987 -44.80 -50.41 -28.84
N ASP A 988 -44.52 -51.61 -29.35
CA ASP A 988 -43.24 -52.28 -29.13
C ASP A 988 -42.11 -51.59 -29.90
N VAL A 989 -42.38 -51.09 -31.12
CA VAL A 989 -41.43 -50.30 -31.92
C VAL A 989 -41.08 -48.99 -31.21
N ALA A 990 -42.10 -48.24 -30.77
CA ALA A 990 -41.90 -46.97 -30.07
C ALA A 990 -41.14 -47.14 -28.74
N ARG A 991 -41.38 -48.24 -28.01
CA ARG A 991 -40.61 -48.57 -26.79
C ARG A 991 -39.16 -48.90 -27.09
N ALA A 992 -38.89 -49.71 -28.12
CA ALA A 992 -37.53 -50.07 -28.52
C ALA A 992 -36.73 -48.84 -28.96
N GLU A 993 -37.34 -47.94 -29.74
CA GLU A 993 -36.72 -46.69 -30.18
C GLU A 993 -36.46 -45.71 -29.02
N THR A 994 -37.40 -45.60 -28.08
CA THR A 994 -37.23 -44.78 -26.87
C THR A 994 -36.03 -45.25 -26.06
N GLU A 995 -35.92 -46.57 -25.83
CA GLU A 995 -34.85 -47.18 -25.05
C GLU A 995 -33.47 -46.99 -25.72
N LEU A 996 -33.41 -47.12 -27.05
CA LEU A 996 -32.22 -46.81 -27.83
C LEU A 996 -31.82 -45.35 -27.63
N ALA A 997 -32.73 -44.39 -27.85
CA ALA A 997 -32.45 -42.96 -27.70
C ALA A 997 -32.00 -42.58 -26.28
N THR A 998 -32.58 -43.18 -25.24
CA THR A 998 -32.12 -42.96 -23.85
C THR A 998 -30.70 -43.50 -23.63
N THR A 999 -30.37 -44.65 -24.22
CA THR A 999 -29.02 -45.23 -24.12
C THR A 999 -28.00 -44.37 -24.89
N GLU A 1000 -28.37 -43.76 -26.02
CA GLU A 1000 -27.52 -42.81 -26.77
C GLU A 1000 -27.23 -41.54 -25.95
N ALA A 1001 -28.25 -40.99 -25.28
CA ALA A 1001 -28.09 -39.82 -24.40
C ALA A 1001 -27.17 -40.13 -23.21
N GLU A 1002 -27.30 -41.33 -22.61
CA GLU A 1002 -26.42 -41.78 -21.54
C GLU A 1002 -24.96 -41.92 -22.00
N ALA A 1003 -24.73 -42.49 -23.19
CA ALA A 1003 -23.39 -42.60 -23.77
C ALA A 1003 -22.71 -41.23 -23.93
N ALA A 1004 -23.45 -40.21 -24.41
CA ALA A 1004 -22.95 -38.85 -24.55
C ALA A 1004 -22.59 -38.21 -23.19
N SER A 1005 -23.43 -38.42 -22.16
CA SER A 1005 -23.18 -37.93 -20.80
C SER A 1005 -21.91 -38.54 -20.19
N LEU A 1006 -21.69 -39.84 -20.39
CA LEU A 1006 -20.48 -40.52 -19.94
C LEU A 1006 -19.24 -40.04 -20.69
N ALA A 1007 -19.34 -39.78 -22.00
CA ALA A 1007 -18.24 -39.22 -22.78
C ALA A 1007 -17.81 -37.82 -22.29
N GLN A 1008 -18.76 -36.97 -21.91
CA GLN A 1008 -18.45 -35.67 -21.29
C GLN A 1008 -17.67 -35.85 -19.99
N ARG A 1009 -18.15 -36.70 -19.06
CA ARG A 1009 -17.49 -36.96 -17.77
C ARG A 1009 -16.08 -37.53 -17.96
N ARG A 1010 -15.87 -38.33 -19.01
CA ARG A 1010 -14.55 -38.87 -19.36
C ARG A 1010 -13.60 -37.75 -19.75
N ASN A 1011 -14.04 -36.81 -20.56
CA ASN A 1011 -13.24 -35.64 -20.94
C ASN A 1011 -12.91 -34.76 -19.71
N GLU A 1012 -13.82 -34.61 -18.75
CA GLU A 1012 -13.56 -33.87 -17.50
C GLU A 1012 -12.43 -34.49 -16.68
N LEU A 1013 -12.45 -35.82 -16.50
CA LEU A 1013 -11.38 -36.55 -15.80
C LEU A 1013 -10.06 -36.53 -16.58
N GLU A 1014 -10.11 -36.63 -17.92
CA GLU A 1014 -8.93 -36.54 -18.78
C GLU A 1014 -8.28 -35.16 -18.68
N ASN A 1015 -9.08 -34.09 -18.67
CA ASN A 1015 -8.61 -32.72 -18.45
C ASN A 1015 -8.01 -32.53 -17.06
N ALA A 1016 -8.61 -33.14 -16.01
CA ALA A 1016 -8.05 -33.09 -14.66
C ALA A 1016 -6.67 -33.76 -14.59
N ILE A 1017 -6.50 -34.93 -15.20
CA ILE A 1017 -5.21 -35.62 -15.30
C ILE A 1017 -4.22 -34.79 -16.12
N ALA A 1018 -4.63 -34.16 -17.22
CA ALA A 1018 -3.77 -33.29 -18.03
C ALA A 1018 -3.17 -32.15 -17.19
N ILE A 1019 -3.98 -31.50 -16.35
CA ILE A 1019 -3.53 -30.42 -15.46
C ILE A 1019 -2.53 -30.94 -14.42
N LEU A 1020 -2.84 -32.06 -13.77
CA LEU A 1020 -1.94 -32.70 -12.81
C LEU A 1020 -0.62 -33.13 -13.46
N ALA A 1021 -0.68 -33.60 -14.71
CA ALA A 1021 0.43 -33.98 -15.56
C ALA A 1021 1.19 -32.78 -16.17
N GLY A 1022 0.75 -31.53 -15.93
CA GLY A 1022 1.37 -30.32 -16.47
C GLY A 1022 1.27 -30.19 -18.00
N ALA A 1023 0.30 -30.86 -18.63
CA ALA A 1023 0.04 -30.82 -20.06
C ALA A 1023 -1.13 -29.86 -20.39
N ASN A 1024 -1.23 -29.45 -21.66
CA ASN A 1024 -2.37 -28.67 -22.13
C ASN A 1024 -3.59 -29.60 -22.32
N PRO A 1025 -4.72 -29.38 -21.62
CA PRO A 1025 -5.91 -30.23 -21.73
C PRO A 1025 -6.43 -30.38 -23.17
N ALA A 1026 -6.24 -29.38 -24.04
CA ALA A 1026 -6.72 -29.45 -25.43
C ALA A 1026 -5.97 -30.47 -26.31
N VAL A 1027 -4.74 -30.87 -25.93
CA VAL A 1027 -3.86 -31.74 -26.74
C VAL A 1027 -3.61 -33.08 -26.04
N PHE A 1028 -3.78 -33.12 -24.72
CA PHE A 1028 -3.61 -34.33 -23.93
C PHE A 1028 -4.72 -35.33 -24.25
N LYS A 1029 -4.35 -36.59 -24.51
CA LYS A 1029 -5.30 -37.69 -24.70
C LYS A 1029 -4.85 -38.97 -24.02
N LEU A 1030 -5.79 -39.64 -23.36
CA LEU A 1030 -5.60 -40.98 -22.80
C LEU A 1030 -6.35 -42.01 -23.65
N ALA A 1031 -5.65 -43.07 -24.05
CA ALA A 1031 -6.27 -44.19 -24.75
C ALA A 1031 -7.40 -44.79 -23.90
N ALA A 1032 -8.56 -45.03 -24.51
CA ALA A 1032 -9.65 -45.78 -23.87
C ALA A 1032 -9.22 -47.23 -23.62
N LEU A 1033 -9.91 -47.93 -22.71
CA LEU A 1033 -9.71 -49.37 -22.55
C LEU A 1033 -10.04 -50.07 -23.88
N ASP A 1034 -9.08 -50.80 -24.45
CA ASP A 1034 -9.28 -51.57 -25.68
C ASP A 1034 -10.34 -52.66 -25.46
N ASP A 1035 -11.20 -52.87 -26.47
CA ASP A 1035 -12.31 -53.82 -26.60
C ASP A 1035 -13.60 -53.57 -25.79
N ALA A 1036 -14.72 -53.55 -26.52
CA ALA A 1036 -16.11 -53.54 -26.00
C ALA A 1036 -16.48 -54.77 -25.14
N ASN A 1037 -15.57 -55.74 -24.97
CA ASN A 1037 -15.73 -56.95 -24.18
C ASN A 1037 -14.78 -57.04 -22.95
N THR A 1038 -13.97 -56.02 -22.70
CA THR A 1038 -12.96 -56.06 -21.63
C THR A 1038 -13.62 -55.81 -20.28
N LYS A 1039 -13.80 -56.87 -19.49
CA LYS A 1039 -14.30 -56.80 -18.12
C LYS A 1039 -13.23 -56.18 -17.20
N TRP A 1040 -13.16 -54.85 -17.16
CA TRP A 1040 -12.27 -54.14 -16.24
C TRP A 1040 -12.76 -54.29 -14.79
N ASN A 1041 -12.08 -55.13 -14.03
CA ASN A 1041 -12.36 -55.38 -12.61
C ASN A 1041 -11.09 -55.79 -11.85
N PRO A 1042 -10.06 -54.93 -11.79
CA PRO A 1042 -8.83 -55.22 -11.05
C PRO A 1042 -9.13 -55.31 -9.55
N GLN A 1043 -8.39 -56.17 -8.85
CA GLN A 1043 -8.50 -56.29 -7.39
C GLN A 1043 -7.58 -55.27 -6.70
N PRO A 1044 -8.03 -54.59 -5.63
CA PRO A 1044 -7.17 -53.72 -4.85
C PRO A 1044 -6.07 -54.55 -4.16
N PRO A 1045 -4.91 -53.95 -3.89
CA PRO A 1045 -3.78 -54.64 -3.28
C PRO A 1045 -4.06 -54.99 -1.81
N VAL A 1046 -3.48 -56.10 -1.32
CA VAL A 1046 -3.74 -56.63 0.03
C VAL A 1046 -2.90 -55.88 1.08
N VAL A 1047 -3.53 -55.44 2.16
CA VAL A 1047 -2.89 -54.72 3.27
C VAL A 1047 -2.31 -55.72 4.28
N PRO A 1048 -0.98 -55.72 4.55
CA PRO A 1048 -0.38 -56.59 5.56
C PRO A 1048 -0.75 -56.20 7.00
N ALA A 1049 -0.79 -57.17 7.92
CA ALA A 1049 -1.07 -56.94 9.34
C ALA A 1049 0.08 -56.18 10.07
N GLY A 1050 -0.23 -55.27 11.01
CA GLY A 1050 0.76 -54.49 11.77
C GLY A 1050 1.29 -53.24 11.07
N LEU A 1051 1.26 -53.24 9.75
CA LEU A 1051 1.98 -52.28 8.92
C LEU A 1051 1.41 -50.84 8.91
N PRO A 1052 0.09 -50.61 9.03
CA PRO A 1052 -0.47 -49.26 9.16
C PRO A 1052 0.10 -48.42 10.32
N ALA A 1053 0.48 -49.08 11.43
CA ALA A 1053 1.01 -48.40 12.62
C ALA A 1053 2.43 -47.90 12.44
N ASP A 1054 3.29 -48.73 11.87
CA ASP A 1054 4.69 -48.36 11.62
C ASP A 1054 4.80 -47.37 10.43
N LEU A 1055 3.82 -47.33 9.51
CA LEU A 1055 3.84 -46.42 8.35
C LEU A 1055 3.39 -44.99 8.65
N LEU A 1056 2.57 -44.75 9.68
CA LEU A 1056 2.20 -43.37 10.06
C LEU A 1056 3.41 -42.50 10.44
N GLU A 1057 4.54 -43.13 10.78
CA GLU A 1057 5.86 -42.50 10.96
C GLU A 1057 6.39 -41.81 9.69
N ARG A 1058 5.91 -42.20 8.50
CA ARG A 1058 6.41 -41.70 7.21
C ARG A 1058 5.56 -40.54 6.67
N ARG A 1059 4.51 -40.14 7.38
CA ARG A 1059 3.58 -39.09 6.95
C ARG A 1059 4.27 -37.72 6.88
N PRO A 1060 4.39 -37.12 5.68
CA PRO A 1060 5.12 -35.87 5.51
C PRO A 1060 4.43 -34.65 6.12
N ASP A 1061 3.10 -34.65 6.22
CA ASP A 1061 2.32 -33.60 6.89
C ASP A 1061 2.50 -33.60 8.42
N VAL A 1062 2.58 -34.79 9.04
CA VAL A 1062 2.90 -34.93 10.47
C VAL A 1062 4.34 -34.47 10.75
N ALA A 1063 5.28 -34.88 9.88
CA ALA A 1063 6.67 -34.43 9.96
C ALA A 1063 6.79 -32.90 9.81
N GLU A 1064 6.06 -32.29 8.87
CA GLU A 1064 6.02 -30.84 8.70
C GLU A 1064 5.58 -30.14 9.99
N ALA A 1065 4.45 -30.55 10.57
CA ALA A 1065 3.90 -29.96 11.78
C ALA A 1065 4.88 -30.09 12.98
N GLU A 1066 5.58 -31.21 13.08
CA GLU A 1066 6.60 -31.45 14.12
C GLU A 1066 7.83 -30.54 13.95
N ARG A 1067 8.30 -30.31 12.72
CA ARG A 1067 9.39 -29.37 12.43
C ARG A 1067 9.00 -27.91 12.67
N GLN A 1068 7.76 -27.54 12.36
CA GLN A 1068 7.21 -26.22 12.69
C GLN A 1068 7.17 -26.00 14.22
N LEU A 1069 6.79 -27.03 14.98
CA LEU A 1069 6.84 -27.01 16.44
C LEU A 1069 8.28 -26.85 16.97
N ALA A 1070 9.24 -27.59 16.44
CA ALA A 1070 10.65 -27.46 16.79
C ALA A 1070 11.20 -26.04 16.50
N SER A 1071 10.79 -25.44 15.38
CA SER A 1071 11.11 -24.06 15.03
C SER A 1071 10.52 -23.05 16.02
N ALA A 1072 9.23 -23.20 16.37
CA ALA A 1072 8.57 -22.35 17.36
C ALA A 1072 9.26 -22.42 18.72
N ASN A 1073 9.68 -23.62 19.16
CA ASN A 1073 10.45 -23.79 20.38
C ASN A 1073 11.79 -23.01 20.35
N ALA A 1074 12.54 -23.11 19.24
CA ALA A 1074 13.81 -22.39 19.10
C ALA A 1074 13.63 -20.85 19.15
N ARG A 1075 12.51 -20.32 18.63
CA ARG A 1075 12.16 -18.89 18.71
C ARG A 1075 11.87 -18.39 20.13
N ILE A 1076 11.46 -19.28 21.06
CA ILE A 1076 11.40 -18.94 22.50
C ILE A 1076 12.80 -18.63 23.03
N GLY A 1077 13.80 -19.44 22.64
CA GLY A 1077 15.21 -19.21 22.98
C GLY A 1077 15.73 -17.87 22.46
N VAL A 1078 15.44 -17.53 21.20
CA VAL A 1078 15.80 -16.21 20.62
C VAL A 1078 15.15 -15.07 21.39
N ALA A 1079 13.85 -15.17 21.70
CA ALA A 1079 13.13 -14.14 22.44
C ALA A 1079 13.62 -13.99 23.90
N LYS A 1080 14.02 -15.09 24.54
CA LYS A 1080 14.60 -15.08 25.89
C LYS A 1080 16.01 -14.49 25.90
N ALA A 1081 16.81 -14.76 24.86
CA ALA A 1081 18.16 -14.19 24.71
C ALA A 1081 18.14 -12.65 24.59
N ALA A 1082 17.05 -12.06 24.07
CA ALA A 1082 16.89 -10.61 23.95
C ALA A 1082 16.83 -9.84 25.30
N PHE A 1083 16.73 -10.54 26.43
CA PHE A 1083 16.83 -9.95 27.77
C PHE A 1083 18.27 -9.81 28.29
N PHE A 1084 19.24 -10.40 27.60
CA PHE A 1084 20.63 -10.48 28.01
C PHE A 1084 21.51 -9.56 27.15
N PRO A 1085 22.69 -9.14 27.64
CA PRO A 1085 23.57 -8.24 26.90
C PRO A 1085 24.18 -8.93 25.67
N VAL A 1086 24.27 -8.22 24.56
CA VAL A 1086 24.91 -8.69 23.32
C VAL A 1086 26.32 -8.15 23.25
N LEU A 1087 27.32 -9.03 23.09
CA LEU A 1087 28.73 -8.69 22.91
C LEU A 1087 29.10 -8.79 21.43
N THR A 1088 29.48 -7.68 20.83
CA THR A 1088 29.95 -7.59 19.44
C THR A 1088 31.42 -7.20 19.40
N LEU A 1089 32.24 -7.95 18.67
CA LEU A 1089 33.64 -7.64 18.41
C LEU A 1089 33.72 -6.91 17.08
N THR A 1090 34.21 -5.68 17.11
CA THR A 1090 34.43 -4.87 15.91
C THR A 1090 35.92 -4.61 15.73
N GLY A 1091 36.39 -4.77 14.51
CA GLY A 1091 37.75 -4.44 14.11
C GLY A 1091 37.70 -3.71 12.78
N SER A 1092 38.11 -2.44 12.76
CA SER A 1092 38.38 -1.73 11.51
C SER A 1092 39.87 -1.73 11.29
N GLY A 1093 40.31 -2.05 10.09
CA GLY A 1093 41.70 -1.94 9.67
C GLY A 1093 41.72 -1.43 8.25
N GLY A 1094 42.64 -0.55 7.91
CA GLY A 1094 42.65 -0.02 6.55
C GLY A 1094 43.65 1.09 6.40
N PHE A 1095 43.48 1.82 5.31
CA PHE A 1095 44.38 2.91 5.00
C PHE A 1095 43.62 4.22 5.02
N VAL A 1096 44.22 5.24 5.62
CA VAL A 1096 43.74 6.62 5.62
C VAL A 1096 44.92 7.51 5.24
N SER A 1097 44.80 8.27 4.16
CA SER A 1097 45.84 9.22 3.77
C SER A 1097 45.30 10.55 3.27
N GLY A 1098 46.12 11.59 3.44
CA GLY A 1098 45.94 12.91 2.83
C GLY A 1098 45.99 12.85 1.30
N ASP A 1099 46.84 12.00 0.74
CA ASP A 1099 47.05 11.93 -0.70
C ASP A 1099 46.89 10.50 -1.22
N ILE A 1100 46.42 10.35 -2.47
CA ILE A 1100 46.09 9.04 -3.04
C ILE A 1100 47.33 8.19 -3.35
N ASP A 1101 48.45 8.84 -3.69
CA ASP A 1101 49.75 8.21 -3.95
C ASP A 1101 50.38 7.64 -2.68
N THR A 1102 50.01 8.16 -1.52
CA THR A 1102 50.46 7.71 -0.22
C THR A 1102 49.48 6.76 0.47
N LEU A 1103 48.29 6.56 -0.10
CA LEU A 1103 47.22 5.74 0.50
C LEU A 1103 47.69 4.33 0.90
N PHE A 1104 48.44 3.63 0.05
CA PHE A 1104 48.92 2.27 0.36
C PHE A 1104 50.31 2.23 0.99
N LYS A 1105 50.86 3.38 1.43
CA LYS A 1105 52.13 3.39 2.17
C LYS A 1105 51.92 2.85 3.58
N TRP A 1106 52.98 2.26 4.12
CA TRP A 1106 52.95 1.59 5.42
C TRP A 1106 52.59 2.54 6.58
N ASP A 1107 52.86 3.85 6.43
CA ASP A 1107 52.57 4.84 7.47
C ASP A 1107 51.11 5.32 7.47
N SER A 1108 50.34 5.04 6.41
CA SER A 1108 48.94 5.47 6.25
C SER A 1108 47.94 4.44 6.80
N ARG A 1109 48.39 3.41 7.52
CA ARG A 1109 47.50 2.39 8.09
C ARG A 1109 46.82 2.91 9.35
N THR A 1110 45.51 2.85 9.36
CA THR A 1110 44.69 3.01 10.56
C THR A 1110 44.13 1.66 10.96
N TRP A 1111 43.96 1.46 12.27
CA TRP A 1111 43.21 0.34 12.77
C TRP A 1111 42.56 0.72 14.10
N SER A 1112 41.39 0.15 14.35
CA SER A 1112 40.72 0.19 15.63
C SER A 1112 40.16 -1.19 15.91
N ILE A 1113 40.42 -1.74 17.09
CA ILE A 1113 39.77 -2.97 17.54
C ILE A 1113 39.10 -2.69 18.87
N GLY A 1114 37.83 -3.09 19.00
CA GLY A 1114 37.05 -2.79 20.19
C GLY A 1114 35.87 -3.74 20.35
N PRO A 1115 35.68 -4.34 21.54
CA PRO A 1115 34.42 -4.97 21.90
C PRO A 1115 33.39 -3.89 22.20
N SER A 1116 32.13 -4.14 21.85
CA SER A 1116 30.98 -3.34 22.26
C SER A 1116 29.95 -4.25 22.93
N LEU A 1117 29.41 -3.79 24.07
CA LEU A 1117 28.44 -4.50 24.87
C LEU A 1117 27.14 -3.69 24.90
N SER A 1118 26.04 -4.27 24.42
CA SER A 1118 24.73 -3.62 24.40
C SER A 1118 23.75 -4.35 25.30
N LEU A 1119 23.26 -3.68 26.35
CA LEU A 1119 22.26 -4.20 27.28
C LEU A 1119 20.99 -3.33 27.23
N PRO A 1120 19.85 -3.86 26.77
CA PRO A 1120 18.59 -3.12 26.85
C PRO A 1120 18.08 -3.06 28.30
N ILE A 1121 18.33 -1.96 29.00
CA ILE A 1121 17.89 -1.74 30.40
C ILE A 1121 16.37 -1.52 30.49
N PHE A 1122 15.77 -0.82 29.52
CA PHE A 1122 14.34 -0.56 29.46
C PHE A 1122 13.83 -0.60 28.01
N ALA A 1123 12.77 -1.36 27.77
CA ALA A 1123 12.19 -1.55 26.43
C ALA A 1123 10.66 -1.45 26.40
N GLY A 1124 10.04 -0.73 27.36
CA GLY A 1124 8.59 -0.48 27.37
C GLY A 1124 7.70 -1.73 27.32
N GLY A 1125 8.16 -2.86 27.86
CA GLY A 1125 7.44 -4.15 27.80
C GLY A 1125 7.61 -4.96 26.51
N ARG A 1126 8.29 -4.43 25.48
CA ARG A 1126 8.49 -5.09 24.17
C ARG A 1126 9.09 -6.49 24.27
N ASN A 1127 10.18 -6.66 25.03
CA ASN A 1127 10.84 -7.97 25.17
C ASN A 1127 9.92 -8.99 25.87
N ARG A 1128 9.12 -8.54 26.84
CA ARG A 1128 8.12 -9.36 27.54
C ARG A 1128 6.97 -9.76 26.62
N ALA A 1129 6.50 -8.85 25.78
CA ALA A 1129 5.49 -9.14 24.76
C ALA A 1129 6.02 -10.12 23.70
N ASN A 1130 7.25 -9.94 23.22
CA ASN A 1130 7.88 -10.85 22.26
C ASN A 1130 8.08 -12.26 22.82
N TYR A 1131 8.48 -12.38 24.08
CA TYR A 1131 8.59 -13.68 24.76
C TYR A 1131 7.23 -14.37 24.90
N LYS A 1132 6.20 -13.65 25.38
CA LYS A 1132 4.82 -14.18 25.44
C LYS A 1132 4.30 -14.59 24.06
N ARG A 1133 4.58 -13.82 23.02
CA ARG A 1133 4.22 -14.14 21.63
C ARG A 1133 4.88 -15.45 21.17
N SER A 1134 6.18 -15.63 21.45
CA SER A 1134 6.88 -16.88 21.10
C SER A 1134 6.35 -18.08 21.89
N GLN A 1135 5.93 -17.90 23.15
CA GLN A 1135 5.27 -18.96 23.93
C GLN A 1135 3.92 -19.34 23.35
N ALA A 1136 3.05 -18.36 23.05
CA ALA A 1136 1.75 -18.62 22.44
C ALA A 1136 1.88 -19.30 21.07
N ALA A 1137 2.87 -18.91 20.25
CA ALA A 1137 3.14 -19.55 18.95
C ALA A 1137 3.58 -21.03 19.09
N PHE A 1138 4.29 -21.37 20.17
CA PHE A 1138 4.64 -22.76 20.46
C PHE A 1138 3.42 -23.58 20.91
N GLU A 1139 2.54 -23.00 21.74
CA GLU A 1139 1.28 -23.64 22.15
C GLU A 1139 0.36 -23.90 20.94
N GLU A 1140 0.25 -22.92 20.03
CA GLU A 1140 -0.47 -23.05 18.76
C GLU A 1140 0.13 -24.18 17.90
N ALA A 1141 1.46 -24.21 17.72
CA ALA A 1141 2.13 -25.25 16.95
C ALA A 1141 1.93 -26.64 17.58
N ALA A 1142 1.91 -26.74 18.91
CA ALA A 1142 1.69 -28.00 19.61
C ALA A 1142 0.26 -28.51 19.41
N ALA A 1143 -0.74 -27.61 19.44
CA ALA A 1143 -2.13 -27.95 19.14
C ALA A 1143 -2.30 -28.41 17.68
N ARG A 1144 -1.65 -27.74 16.72
CA ARG A 1144 -1.66 -28.14 15.30
C ARG A 1144 -1.04 -29.52 15.09
N TYR A 1145 0.11 -29.79 15.70
CA TYR A 1145 0.74 -31.10 15.64
C TYR A 1145 -0.18 -32.21 16.19
N ARG A 1146 -0.81 -31.98 17.35
CA ARG A 1146 -1.80 -32.91 17.93
C ARG A 1146 -2.99 -33.15 17.00
N GLN A 1147 -3.54 -32.09 16.41
CA GLN A 1147 -4.64 -32.19 15.46
C GLN A 1147 -4.24 -32.99 14.22
N GLN A 1148 -3.03 -32.77 13.68
CA GLN A 1148 -2.57 -33.49 12.50
C GLN A 1148 -2.43 -34.99 12.75
N VAL A 1149 -1.95 -35.37 13.94
CA VAL A 1149 -1.90 -36.76 14.37
C VAL A 1149 -3.31 -37.38 14.46
N LEU A 1150 -4.30 -36.65 14.99
CA LEU A 1150 -5.69 -37.13 15.05
C LEU A 1150 -6.32 -37.29 13.67
N VAL A 1151 -6.10 -36.33 12.76
CA VAL A 1151 -6.56 -36.41 11.36
C VAL A 1151 -5.94 -37.62 10.69
N ALA A 1152 -4.64 -37.84 10.90
CA ALA A 1152 -3.95 -38.99 10.34
C ALA A 1152 -4.55 -40.32 10.79
N PHE A 1153 -4.89 -40.43 12.08
CA PHE A 1153 -5.57 -41.62 12.58
C PHE A 1153 -6.98 -41.79 11.99
N GLY A 1154 -7.72 -40.71 11.80
CA GLY A 1154 -9.07 -40.75 11.21
C GLY A 1154 -9.06 -41.18 9.74
N GLU A 1155 -8.13 -40.68 8.94
CA GLU A 1155 -8.01 -41.03 7.52
C GLU A 1155 -7.66 -42.51 7.30
N VAL A 1156 -6.78 -43.07 8.14
CA VAL A 1156 -6.43 -44.50 8.10
C VAL A 1156 -7.64 -45.36 8.46
N GLU A 1157 -8.36 -45.02 9.54
CA GLU A 1157 -9.55 -45.77 9.97
C GLU A 1157 -10.66 -45.76 8.90
N ASN A 1158 -10.94 -44.58 8.33
CA ASN A 1158 -11.95 -44.44 7.29
C ASN A 1158 -11.61 -45.28 6.06
N SER A 1159 -10.33 -45.30 5.66
CA SER A 1159 -9.88 -46.07 4.50
C SER A 1159 -9.92 -47.58 4.76
N LEU A 1160 -9.50 -48.04 5.95
CA LEU A 1160 -9.57 -49.45 6.36
C LEU A 1160 -11.02 -49.96 6.46
N SER A 1161 -11.90 -49.18 7.08
CA SER A 1161 -13.34 -49.48 7.14
C SER A 1161 -13.96 -49.51 5.74
N GLY A 1162 -13.59 -48.55 4.89
CA GLY A 1162 -14.04 -48.48 3.50
C GLY A 1162 -13.67 -49.73 2.69
N ILE A 1163 -12.40 -50.16 2.73
CA ILE A 1163 -11.95 -51.37 2.02
C ILE A 1163 -12.76 -52.59 2.44
N ARG A 1164 -12.99 -52.77 3.75
CA ARG A 1164 -13.76 -53.91 4.28
C ARG A 1164 -15.20 -53.93 3.73
N HIS A 1165 -15.92 -52.81 3.87
CA HIS A 1165 -17.31 -52.73 3.42
C HIS A 1165 -17.46 -52.84 1.90
N LEU A 1166 -16.51 -52.30 1.13
CA LEU A 1166 -16.55 -52.38 -0.33
C LEU A 1166 -16.28 -53.80 -0.86
N ILE A 1167 -15.54 -54.65 -0.13
CA ILE A 1167 -15.36 -56.07 -0.49
C ILE A 1167 -16.69 -56.82 -0.34
N ASP A 1168 -17.38 -56.65 0.78
CA ASP A 1168 -18.69 -57.29 1.03
C ASP A 1168 -19.74 -56.81 0.00
N GLN A 1169 -19.74 -55.52 -0.29
CA GLN A 1169 -20.59 -54.92 -1.32
C GLN A 1169 -20.30 -55.49 -2.71
N ALA A 1170 -19.02 -55.70 -3.07
CA ALA A 1170 -18.63 -56.25 -4.37
C ALA A 1170 -19.08 -57.69 -4.56
N ALA A 1171 -18.98 -58.52 -3.53
CA ALA A 1171 -19.46 -59.90 -3.58
C ALA A 1171 -21.00 -59.99 -3.71
N ALA A 1172 -21.75 -59.05 -3.12
CA ALA A 1172 -23.19 -58.94 -3.32
C ALA A 1172 -23.54 -58.43 -4.74
N GLN A 1173 -22.83 -57.41 -5.22
CA GLN A 1173 -23.07 -56.80 -6.53
C GLN A 1173 -22.78 -57.77 -7.69
N GLN A 1174 -21.73 -58.58 -7.60
CA GLN A 1174 -21.42 -59.59 -8.63
C GLN A 1174 -22.52 -60.65 -8.76
N ARG A 1175 -23.14 -61.08 -7.64
CA ARG A 1175 -24.30 -61.98 -7.67
C ARG A 1175 -25.50 -61.31 -8.33
N ALA A 1176 -25.73 -60.02 -8.06
CA ALA A 1176 -26.79 -59.25 -8.71
C ALA A 1176 -26.59 -59.16 -10.24
N VAL A 1177 -25.37 -58.87 -10.71
CA VAL A 1177 -25.03 -58.85 -12.14
C VAL A 1177 -25.29 -60.20 -12.82
N ALA A 1178 -24.83 -61.30 -12.22
CA ALA A 1178 -25.02 -62.63 -12.80
C ALA A 1178 -26.51 -62.99 -12.94
N ASN A 1179 -27.31 -62.71 -11.92
CA ASN A 1179 -28.75 -62.98 -11.94
C ASN A 1179 -29.50 -62.05 -12.92
N ALA A 1180 -29.15 -60.76 -12.96
CA ALA A 1180 -29.80 -59.79 -13.85
C ALA A 1180 -29.51 -60.10 -15.33
N ARG A 1181 -28.26 -60.45 -15.69
CA ARG A 1181 -27.91 -60.93 -17.04
C ARG A 1181 -28.73 -62.16 -17.44
N ARG A 1182 -28.82 -63.14 -16.53
CA ARG A 1182 -29.58 -64.36 -16.80
C ARG A 1182 -31.07 -64.09 -16.99
N ALA A 1183 -31.64 -63.16 -16.21
CA ALA A 1183 -33.02 -62.72 -16.38
C ALA A 1183 -33.25 -62.05 -17.73
N ALA A 1184 -32.34 -61.17 -18.18
CA ALA A 1184 -32.42 -60.51 -19.48
C ALA A 1184 -32.35 -61.49 -20.66
N GLU A 1185 -31.47 -62.49 -20.59
CA GLU A 1185 -31.40 -63.58 -21.58
C GLU A 1185 -32.71 -64.36 -21.67
N LEU A 1186 -33.23 -64.83 -20.53
CA LEU A 1186 -34.47 -65.61 -20.46
C LEU A 1186 -35.68 -64.81 -20.94
N ALA A 1187 -35.79 -63.53 -20.57
CA ALA A 1187 -36.86 -62.65 -21.05
C ALA A 1187 -36.80 -62.50 -22.58
N THR A 1188 -35.60 -62.32 -23.13
CA THR A 1188 -35.38 -62.20 -24.58
C THR A 1188 -35.79 -63.47 -25.34
N ASP A 1189 -35.41 -64.65 -24.84
CA ASP A 1189 -35.76 -65.94 -25.47
C ASP A 1189 -37.27 -66.22 -25.41
N ARG A 1190 -37.92 -65.90 -24.29
CA ARG A 1190 -39.38 -66.02 -24.13
C ARG A 1190 -40.14 -65.05 -25.05
N TYR A 1191 -39.61 -63.86 -25.29
CA TYR A 1191 -40.20 -62.88 -26.22
C TYR A 1191 -40.06 -63.32 -27.69
N ARG A 1192 -38.90 -63.89 -28.05
CA ARG A 1192 -38.72 -64.51 -29.38
C ARG A 1192 -39.70 -65.64 -29.62
N SER A 1193 -40.03 -66.40 -28.58
CA SER A 1193 -41.00 -67.50 -28.61
C SER A 1193 -42.47 -67.06 -28.52
N GLY A 1194 -42.77 -65.76 -28.37
CA GLY A 1194 -44.13 -65.23 -28.27
C GLY A 1194 -44.83 -65.43 -26.93
N ILE A 1195 -44.08 -65.74 -25.86
CA ILE A 1195 -44.62 -66.11 -24.54
C ILE A 1195 -44.83 -64.89 -23.62
N VAL A 1196 -44.04 -63.84 -23.81
CA VAL A 1196 -44.03 -62.63 -22.97
C VAL A 1196 -44.07 -61.36 -23.80
N SER A 1197 -44.40 -60.21 -23.18
CA SER A 1197 -44.41 -58.90 -23.85
C SER A 1197 -43.00 -58.29 -23.96
N TYR A 1198 -42.79 -57.36 -24.88
CA TYR A 1198 -41.52 -56.66 -25.00
C TYR A 1198 -41.16 -55.82 -23.76
N LEU A 1199 -42.16 -55.41 -22.97
CA LEU A 1199 -41.93 -54.68 -21.70
C LEU A 1199 -41.10 -55.51 -20.70
N GLU A 1200 -41.34 -56.82 -20.63
CA GLU A 1200 -40.59 -57.72 -19.73
C GLU A 1200 -39.12 -57.85 -20.17
N VAL A 1201 -38.84 -57.76 -21.48
CA VAL A 1201 -37.47 -57.70 -22.02
C VAL A 1201 -36.80 -56.37 -21.69
N VAL A 1202 -37.54 -55.26 -21.79
CA VAL A 1202 -37.04 -53.91 -21.47
C VAL A 1202 -36.65 -53.84 -19.99
N ASP A 1203 -37.54 -54.25 -19.09
CA ASP A 1203 -37.31 -54.23 -17.64
C ASP A 1203 -36.10 -55.08 -17.25
N ALA A 1204 -36.05 -56.34 -17.72
CA ALA A 1204 -34.93 -57.23 -17.42
C ALA A 1204 -33.59 -56.73 -17.99
N SER A 1205 -33.59 -56.14 -19.20
CA SER A 1205 -32.38 -55.57 -19.81
C SER A 1205 -31.90 -54.30 -19.08
N ARG A 1206 -32.83 -53.47 -18.59
CA ARG A 1206 -32.52 -52.27 -17.80
C ARG A 1206 -31.88 -52.64 -16.46
N ASP A 1207 -32.43 -53.64 -15.78
CA ASP A 1207 -31.88 -54.15 -14.52
C ASP A 1207 -30.47 -54.72 -14.71
N ALA A 1208 -30.23 -55.44 -15.82
CA ALA A 1208 -28.89 -55.94 -16.17
C ALA A 1208 -27.90 -54.80 -16.41
N LEU A 1209 -28.25 -53.80 -17.23
CA LEU A 1209 -27.41 -52.64 -17.49
C LEU A 1209 -27.07 -51.87 -16.20
N GLN A 1210 -28.07 -51.62 -15.35
CA GLN A 1210 -27.89 -50.91 -14.09
C GLN A 1210 -26.99 -51.68 -13.12
N ALA A 1211 -27.16 -53.00 -13.02
CA ALA A 1211 -26.32 -53.85 -12.18
C ALA A 1211 -24.85 -53.85 -12.66
N GLU A 1212 -24.62 -53.89 -13.98
CA GLU A 1212 -23.29 -53.88 -14.58
C GLU A 1212 -22.57 -52.55 -14.38
N ARG A 1213 -23.27 -51.43 -14.58
CA ARG A 1213 -22.73 -50.09 -14.31
C ARG A 1213 -22.35 -49.90 -12.85
N ALA A 1214 -23.22 -50.32 -11.93
CA ALA A 1214 -22.94 -50.27 -10.50
C ALA A 1214 -21.72 -51.13 -10.12
N ASN A 1215 -21.49 -52.26 -10.82
CA ASN A 1215 -20.30 -53.08 -10.62
C ASN A 1215 -19.01 -52.38 -11.12
N ALA A 1216 -19.06 -51.68 -12.27
CA ALA A 1216 -17.92 -50.90 -12.78
C ALA A 1216 -17.56 -49.73 -11.84
N GLN A 1217 -18.57 -49.00 -11.34
CA GLN A 1217 -18.39 -47.92 -10.35
C GLN A 1217 -17.76 -48.45 -9.06
N LEU A 1218 -18.25 -49.58 -8.57
CA LEU A 1218 -17.75 -50.20 -7.35
C LEU A 1218 -16.30 -50.70 -7.50
N ALA A 1219 -15.91 -51.22 -8.67
CA ALA A 1219 -14.53 -51.58 -8.96
C ALA A 1219 -13.61 -50.35 -8.88
N GLY A 1220 -14.00 -49.22 -9.48
CA GLY A 1220 -13.28 -47.95 -9.36
C GLY A 1220 -13.16 -47.45 -7.92
N GLN A 1221 -14.26 -47.49 -7.18
CA GLN A 1221 -14.31 -47.01 -5.79
C GLN A 1221 -13.39 -47.83 -4.87
N ARG A 1222 -13.28 -49.15 -5.08
CA ARG A 1222 -12.33 -50.01 -4.35
C ARG A 1222 -10.88 -49.60 -4.56
N LEU A 1223 -10.49 -49.28 -5.79
CA LEU A 1223 -9.13 -48.84 -6.12
C LEU A 1223 -8.85 -47.44 -5.55
N ILE A 1224 -9.81 -46.51 -5.69
CA ILE A 1224 -9.73 -45.16 -5.12
C ILE A 1224 -9.55 -45.21 -3.60
N THR A 1225 -10.31 -46.05 -2.89
CA THR A 1225 -10.15 -46.22 -1.44
C THR A 1225 -8.80 -46.86 -1.08
N ALA A 1226 -8.27 -47.77 -1.90
CA ALA A 1226 -6.93 -48.30 -1.71
C ALA A 1226 -5.84 -47.21 -1.89
N VAL A 1227 -5.98 -46.33 -2.89
CA VAL A 1227 -5.11 -45.16 -3.06
C VAL A 1227 -5.21 -44.22 -1.86
N GLN A 1228 -6.42 -43.96 -1.36
CA GLN A 1228 -6.63 -43.14 -0.16
C GLN A 1228 -5.98 -43.74 1.08
N LEU A 1229 -6.01 -45.07 1.24
CA LEU A 1229 -5.28 -45.75 2.31
C LEU A 1229 -3.76 -45.53 2.17
N ILE A 1230 -3.21 -45.71 0.96
CA ILE A 1230 -1.77 -45.51 0.72
C ILE A 1230 -1.35 -44.06 1.02
N LYS A 1231 -2.17 -43.08 0.60
CA LYS A 1231 -1.99 -41.66 0.93
C LYS A 1231 -2.03 -41.44 2.45
N ALA A 1232 -3.03 -41.98 3.12
CA ALA A 1232 -3.22 -41.85 4.56
C ALA A 1232 -2.07 -42.45 5.38
N LEU A 1233 -1.42 -43.49 4.84
CA LEU A 1233 -0.24 -44.14 5.41
C LEU A 1233 1.09 -43.46 5.06
N GLY A 1234 1.08 -42.36 4.30
CA GLY A 1234 2.29 -41.62 3.96
C GLY A 1234 3.11 -42.22 2.80
N GLY A 1235 2.55 -43.14 2.02
CA GLY A 1235 3.19 -43.78 0.86
C GLY A 1235 3.09 -45.32 0.85
N GLY A 1236 3.85 -45.96 -0.04
CA GLY A 1236 3.81 -47.41 -0.26
C GLY A 1236 4.33 -48.25 0.91
N TRP A 1237 3.89 -49.50 0.97
CA TRP A 1237 4.21 -50.44 2.05
C TRP A 1237 5.36 -51.43 1.77
N GLU A 1238 5.98 -51.39 0.59
CA GLU A 1238 7.14 -52.24 0.27
C GLU A 1238 8.47 -51.62 0.74
N ASN A 1239 9.33 -52.45 1.33
CA ASN A 1239 10.61 -52.07 1.94
C ASN A 1239 11.82 -52.19 0.99
N ASP A 1240 11.61 -52.41 -0.31
CA ASP A 1240 12.71 -52.80 -1.19
C ASP A 1240 13.57 -51.58 -1.58
N ALA A 1241 14.76 -51.51 -0.97
CA ALA A 1241 15.79 -50.49 -1.17
C ALA A 1241 16.39 -50.46 -2.60
N ARG A 1242 15.76 -51.08 -3.60
CA ARG A 1242 16.32 -51.35 -4.93
C ARG A 1242 15.92 -50.38 -6.05
N GLN A 1243 14.99 -49.45 -5.84
CA GLN A 1243 14.56 -48.49 -6.88
C GLN A 1243 15.09 -47.05 -6.73
N ALA A 1244 16.04 -46.80 -5.83
CA ALA A 1244 16.55 -45.44 -5.58
C ALA A 1244 17.61 -45.00 -6.60
N SER A 1245 17.20 -44.52 -7.77
CA SER A 1245 18.01 -43.57 -8.55
C SER A 1245 17.16 -42.55 -9.32
N LEU A 1246 16.73 -41.49 -8.64
CA LEU A 1246 16.44 -40.22 -9.29
C LEU A 1246 17.76 -39.44 -9.45
N PRO A 1247 18.09 -38.91 -10.64
CA PRO A 1247 19.32 -38.17 -10.85
C PRO A 1247 19.20 -36.77 -10.22
N GLY A 1248 20.07 -36.46 -9.25
CA GLY A 1248 20.41 -35.06 -8.93
C GLY A 1248 20.66 -34.69 -7.48
N ALA A 1249 20.16 -35.43 -6.49
CA ALA A 1249 20.34 -35.05 -5.08
C ALA A 1249 21.43 -35.90 -4.40
N LYS A 1250 22.67 -35.85 -4.91
CA LYS A 1250 23.81 -36.39 -4.14
C LYS A 1250 23.96 -35.57 -2.86
N SER A 1251 23.70 -36.22 -1.73
CA SER A 1251 24.05 -35.75 -0.41
C SER A 1251 25.57 -35.54 -0.31
N LYS A 1252 25.97 -34.28 -0.38
CA LYS A 1252 27.15 -33.79 0.34
C LYS A 1252 26.68 -32.57 1.12
N TRP A 1253 26.33 -32.80 2.38
CA TRP A 1253 26.19 -31.78 3.42
C TRP A 1253 27.16 -32.12 4.53
#